data_AF-A0A2D4I5W4-F1
#
_entry.id   AF-A0A2D4I5W4-F1
#
_cell.length_a   1.000
_cell.length_b   1.000
_cell.length_c   1.000
_cell.angle_alpha   90.00
_cell.angle_beta   90.00
_cell.angle_gamma   90.00
#
_symmetry.space_group_name_H-M   'P 1'
#
loop_
_entity.id
_entity.type
_entity.pdbx_description
1 polymer ?
#
loop_
_entity_poly.entity_id
_entity_poly.type
_entity_poly.pdbx_seq_one_letter_code
_entity_poly.pdbx_strand_id
1 'polypeptide(L)'
;MEAHNFQSSASQCAKQRQKSEQILADDYPNESPQQQQGYQKKLQATCAWSEMPQTILPLMNGKQGYLEDQAIAEYAKLEQKINKVKIWTAELDIVLMKDQLREMEDLSLQLGKKKAQGLSVWPEHSTVAEESQPNYQGAHSVTSSSWDKLLQELMAAKEAKQNQFNLVNCYHECLATVQSSMKHLLAEKENIYTRGPVEDTVLLENLNKLLASLQKEHSLLDKLKTEQENLSRHLSTLDRELVQSQVDQAEQWWKQMGDCLQKKQFCVAAEVDEFKFFMDKAEGLQRCLQQQHDLQTGLIASGTEEHPCPISIPLQLRILKRNISLLKRNAEVQMKRMWSNPEKTALDNTINDLQSQVEELEQMTPKENVQITDSHPQTYEIRKEIEDAILGNKILMHHLDERAALFPDDLLSQIKCCKAVISDAKEKEPTFIKLADEAQHVASHMPSKENSALSILSHELQTDYQFLILKSSQKLQQLESQLGKREKLFANIEKFEAQLQKIMAASSLDIDKTNIKSEFDHMQNLLEKTPKKVQEMEALVDANCKDSSKGLYAFEQLFLNDCLRSLRSRTKRACRVIQIKDRLVQHKMGAYKKFSEEIRALQQDLSNFHFDELELSPEELIPKNQVIKDKLDMFKERTLAIQSRLSYLDQYQEIWKWLDPNWDTSPLVDLKDQFCKAKDNLDKRGKCLKNLFAEYDRHQIVLSEIEAIVSSIQKECGDLKDLTSSTPEASLILGEKLMWRVEHAKYITQEAFKLFKKNKSFSASLKKANMQQIKSLDAKIDGLEQMTCSIIVANQEICKYKQGFQSKLGH
;
A
#
# COMPACT_ATOMS: atom_id res chain seq x y z
N MET A 1 41.31 -25.55 -2.99
CA MET A 1 40.83 -24.92 -4.25
C MET A 1 39.56 -24.09 -4.07
N GLU A 2 38.88 -24.12 -2.92
CA GLU A 2 37.65 -23.34 -2.68
C GLU A 2 37.89 -21.94 -2.06
N ALA A 3 39.07 -21.65 -1.49
CA ALA A 3 39.37 -20.34 -0.92
C ALA A 3 39.74 -19.26 -1.97
N HIS A 4 40.23 -19.67 -3.16
CA HIS A 4 40.65 -18.72 -4.21
C HIS A 4 39.49 -18.18 -5.07
N ASN A 5 38.35 -18.88 -5.14
CA ASN A 5 37.19 -18.46 -5.92
C ASN A 5 36.31 -17.43 -5.18
N PHE A 6 36.26 -17.45 -3.85
CA PHE A 6 35.51 -16.46 -3.06
C PHE A 6 36.16 -15.07 -3.06
N GLN A 7 37.50 -14.99 -3.10
CA GLN A 7 38.21 -13.72 -3.21
C GLN A 7 38.12 -13.10 -4.63
N SER A 8 37.98 -13.93 -5.68
CA SER A 8 37.80 -13.47 -7.06
C SER A 8 36.42 -12.83 -7.28
N SER A 9 35.34 -13.44 -6.77
CA SER A 9 33.98 -12.89 -6.91
C SER A 9 33.76 -11.61 -6.10
N ALA A 10 34.34 -11.50 -4.90
CA ALA A 10 34.28 -10.27 -4.10
C ALA A 10 35.09 -9.11 -4.74
N SER A 11 36.25 -9.41 -5.34
CA SER A 11 37.06 -8.43 -6.06
C SER A 11 36.45 -8.02 -7.41
N GLN A 12 35.71 -8.89 -8.09
CA GLN A 12 34.96 -8.55 -9.31
C GLN A 12 33.74 -7.69 -8.98
N CYS A 13 33.01 -8.01 -7.91
CA CYS A 13 31.85 -7.23 -7.47
C CYS A 13 32.23 -5.80 -7.04
N ALA A 14 33.39 -5.62 -6.37
CA ALA A 14 33.91 -4.29 -6.03
C ALA A 14 34.36 -3.49 -7.27
N LYS A 15 35.01 -4.14 -8.25
CA LYS A 15 35.40 -3.50 -9.52
C LYS A 15 34.20 -3.17 -10.42
N GLN A 16 33.14 -3.97 -10.37
CA GLN A 16 31.88 -3.70 -11.08
C GLN A 16 31.13 -2.53 -10.46
N ARG A 17 31.07 -2.43 -9.12
CA ARG A 17 30.50 -1.27 -8.41
C ARG A 17 31.17 0.04 -8.81
N GLN A 18 32.50 0.04 -8.86
CA GLN A 18 33.29 1.21 -9.24
C GLN A 18 33.13 1.58 -10.73
N LYS A 19 32.98 0.59 -11.62
CA LYS A 19 32.67 0.81 -13.05
C LYS A 19 31.25 1.33 -13.27
N SER A 20 30.26 0.87 -12.49
CA SER A 20 28.88 1.38 -12.56
C SER A 20 28.73 2.79 -12.01
N GLU A 21 29.50 3.16 -10.98
CA GLU A 21 29.56 4.56 -10.49
C GLU A 21 30.21 5.50 -11.51
N GLN A 22 31.15 5.00 -12.32
CA GLN A 22 31.87 5.79 -13.33
C GLN A 22 31.07 5.91 -14.65
N ILE A 23 30.27 4.91 -15.01
CA ILE A 23 29.34 4.95 -16.17
C ILE A 23 28.10 5.82 -15.87
N LEU A 24 27.73 5.98 -14.59
CA LEU A 24 26.62 6.87 -14.17
C LEU A 24 26.93 8.37 -14.30
N ALA A 25 28.20 8.77 -14.45
CA ALA A 25 28.62 10.17 -14.47
C ALA A 25 28.63 10.80 -15.88
N ASP A 26 28.78 9.99 -16.94
CA ASP A 26 29.14 10.49 -18.27
C ASP A 26 27.99 10.48 -19.31
N ASP A 27 26.85 9.80 -19.09
CA ASP A 27 25.93 9.46 -20.20
C ASP A 27 24.49 10.03 -20.17
N TYR A 28 24.12 10.95 -19.27
CA TYR A 28 22.82 11.65 -19.41
C TYR A 28 22.88 13.16 -19.10
N PRO A 29 22.21 14.00 -19.93
CA PRO A 29 22.16 15.43 -19.74
C PRO A 29 21.46 15.78 -18.42
N ASN A 30 22.07 16.72 -17.73
CA ASN A 30 21.73 17.23 -16.41
C ASN A 30 20.38 17.97 -16.45
N GLU A 31 19.24 17.26 -16.50
CA GLU A 31 17.94 17.86 -16.20
C GLU A 31 17.76 17.91 -14.67
N SER A 32 17.89 19.13 -14.14
CA SER A 32 17.94 19.37 -12.70
C SER A 32 16.68 18.89 -11.94
N PRO A 33 16.82 18.45 -10.67
CA PRO A 33 15.70 18.08 -9.79
C PRO A 33 14.65 19.18 -9.56
N GLN A 34 14.94 20.42 -9.96
CA GLN A 34 14.03 21.57 -9.85
C GLN A 34 12.92 21.57 -10.92
N GLN A 35 13.14 21.01 -12.11
CA GLN A 35 12.12 20.98 -13.16
C GLN A 35 11.01 19.98 -12.84
N GLN A 36 11.32 18.76 -12.38
CA GLN A 36 10.31 17.76 -11.99
C GLN A 36 9.52 18.13 -10.71
N GLN A 37 10.14 18.82 -9.74
CA GLN A 37 9.42 19.38 -8.58
C GLN A 37 8.47 20.53 -8.97
N GLY A 38 8.79 21.27 -10.04
CA GLY A 38 7.94 22.32 -10.59
C GLY A 38 6.60 21.79 -11.13
N TYR A 39 6.59 20.59 -11.73
CA TYR A 39 5.39 20.00 -12.34
C TYR A 39 4.37 19.49 -11.31
N GLN A 40 4.81 18.94 -10.17
CA GLN A 40 3.89 18.43 -9.14
C GLN A 40 3.39 19.48 -8.16
N LYS A 41 4.21 20.48 -7.84
CA LYS A 41 3.71 21.69 -7.16
C LYS A 41 2.70 22.44 -8.05
N LYS A 42 2.90 22.46 -9.38
CA LYS A 42 1.90 22.99 -10.32
C LYS A 42 0.63 22.15 -10.38
N LEU A 43 0.68 20.81 -10.30
CA LEU A 43 -0.52 19.94 -10.29
C LEU A 43 -1.37 20.09 -9.02
N GLN A 44 -0.75 20.28 -7.84
CA GLN A 44 -1.47 20.61 -6.61
C GLN A 44 -2.03 22.04 -6.61
N ALA A 45 -1.33 23.00 -7.23
CA ALA A 45 -1.79 24.38 -7.36
C ALA A 45 -2.83 24.59 -8.47
N THR A 46 -2.85 23.79 -9.54
CA THR A 46 -3.84 23.91 -10.65
C THR A 46 -5.19 23.27 -10.32
N CYS A 47 -5.26 22.40 -9.32
CA CYS A 47 -6.53 21.98 -8.72
C CYS A 47 -7.05 22.97 -7.65
N ALA A 48 -6.28 24.01 -7.32
CA ALA A 48 -6.57 24.98 -6.27
C ALA A 48 -7.28 26.25 -6.76
N TRP A 49 -8.10 26.18 -7.81
CA TRP A 49 -9.02 27.28 -8.16
C TRP A 49 -10.29 27.28 -7.28
N SER A 50 -10.12 26.97 -6.00
CA SER A 50 -11.18 26.90 -4.98
C SER A 50 -11.43 28.23 -4.26
N GLU A 51 -10.98 29.36 -4.81
CA GLU A 51 -11.33 30.67 -4.24
C GLU A 51 -12.55 31.24 -4.95
N MET A 52 -13.71 30.70 -4.60
CA MET A 52 -14.89 31.55 -4.49
C MET A 52 -14.73 32.36 -3.18
N PRO A 53 -15.15 33.64 -3.13
CA PRO A 53 -15.02 34.47 -1.94
C PRO A 53 -15.60 33.76 -0.72
N GLN A 54 -14.80 33.64 0.34
CA GLN A 54 -15.20 33.23 1.68
C GLN A 54 -16.24 34.21 2.24
N THR A 55 -17.47 34.11 1.77
CA THR A 55 -18.61 34.85 2.31
C THR A 55 -19.85 34.06 1.96
N ILE A 56 -20.21 33.12 2.84
CA ILE A 56 -21.54 32.85 3.41
C ILE A 56 -21.42 31.47 4.10
N LEU A 57 -20.94 31.54 5.36
CA LEU A 57 -21.12 30.65 6.53
C LEU A 57 -19.84 30.58 7.38
N PRO A 58 -19.78 31.26 8.53
CA PRO A 58 -18.73 31.07 9.51
C PRO A 58 -19.07 29.87 10.39
N LEU A 59 -18.83 28.64 9.91
CA LEU A 59 -18.84 27.47 10.81
C LEU A 59 -17.94 26.34 10.32
N MET A 60 -16.68 26.64 9.99
CA MET A 60 -15.66 25.59 9.87
C MET A 60 -14.40 26.04 10.59
N ASN A 61 -14.01 25.28 11.61
CA ASN A 61 -12.82 25.44 12.45
C ASN A 61 -11.53 25.51 11.60
N GLY A 62 -11.23 26.70 11.09
CA GLY A 62 -10.09 26.96 10.19
C GLY A 62 -8.71 26.93 10.85
N LYS A 63 -8.58 26.57 12.13
CA LYS A 63 -7.29 26.59 12.84
C LYS A 63 -6.69 25.21 13.13
N GLN A 64 -7.49 24.14 13.22
CA GLN A 64 -6.98 22.79 13.53
C GLN A 64 -6.59 22.01 12.26
N GLY A 65 -7.34 22.16 11.16
CA GLY A 65 -7.09 21.44 9.91
C GLY A 65 -5.78 21.82 9.20
N TYR A 66 -5.32 23.06 9.38
CA TYR A 66 -4.15 23.59 8.67
C TYR A 66 -2.83 22.91 9.06
N LEU A 67 -2.68 22.51 10.33
CA LEU A 67 -1.47 21.84 10.83
C LEU A 67 -1.43 20.35 10.47
N GLU A 68 -2.58 19.66 10.49
CA GLU A 68 -2.69 18.28 10.02
C GLU A 68 -2.53 18.17 8.50
N ASP A 69 -3.12 19.08 7.73
CA ASP A 69 -2.98 19.09 6.27
C ASP A 69 -1.52 19.35 5.83
N GLN A 70 -0.74 20.10 6.61
CA GLN A 70 0.68 20.33 6.34
C GLN A 70 1.55 19.10 6.63
N ALA A 71 1.34 18.42 7.76
CA ALA A 71 2.02 17.16 8.07
C ALA A 71 1.70 16.05 7.07
N ILE A 72 0.45 16.02 6.57
CA ILE A 72 -0.01 15.08 5.54
C ILE A 72 0.58 15.43 4.17
N ALA A 73 0.72 16.72 3.83
CA ALA A 73 1.38 17.14 2.59
C ALA A 73 2.88 16.77 2.60
N GLU A 74 3.55 16.87 3.77
CA GLU A 74 4.92 16.40 3.94
C GLU A 74 5.03 14.87 3.86
N TYR A 75 4.09 14.14 4.45
CA TYR A 75 3.99 12.68 4.33
C TYR A 75 3.80 12.25 2.87
N ALA A 76 2.84 12.84 2.15
CA ALA A 76 2.60 12.53 0.73
C ALA A 76 3.84 12.81 -0.13
N LYS A 77 4.59 13.87 0.18
CA LYS A 77 5.85 14.20 -0.49
C LYS A 77 6.96 13.19 -0.17
N LEU A 78 7.02 12.67 1.06
CA LEU A 78 7.98 11.67 1.48
C LEU A 78 7.64 10.28 0.90
N GLU A 79 6.37 9.89 0.95
CA GLU A 79 5.82 8.69 0.30
C GLU A 79 6.13 8.69 -1.20
N GLN A 80 5.98 9.84 -1.86
CA GLN A 80 6.31 9.96 -3.26
C GLN A 80 7.82 9.82 -3.54
N LYS A 81 8.68 10.34 -2.67
CA LYS A 81 10.14 10.13 -2.78
C LYS A 81 10.50 8.65 -2.56
N ILE A 82 9.88 8.00 -1.57
CA ILE A 82 10.05 6.57 -1.31
C ILE A 82 9.60 5.75 -2.51
N ASN A 83 8.45 6.09 -3.12
CA ASN A 83 7.98 5.41 -4.32
C ASN A 83 8.91 5.62 -5.52
N LYS A 84 9.53 6.79 -5.69
CA LYS A 84 10.59 6.99 -6.70
C LYS A 84 11.80 6.09 -6.46
N VAL A 85 12.27 6.00 -5.22
CA VAL A 85 13.40 5.12 -4.86
C VAL A 85 13.04 3.66 -5.10
N LYS A 86 11.82 3.24 -4.75
CA LYS A 86 11.31 1.90 -5.04
C LYS A 86 11.23 1.61 -6.54
N ILE A 87 10.80 2.57 -7.36
CA ILE A 87 10.79 2.48 -8.83
C ILE A 87 12.21 2.29 -9.36
N TRP A 88 13.16 3.10 -8.92
CA TRP A 88 14.57 2.96 -9.33
C TRP A 88 15.18 1.63 -8.90
N THR A 89 14.79 1.12 -7.73
CA THR A 89 15.22 -0.21 -7.26
C THR A 89 14.66 -1.31 -8.16
N ALA A 90 13.38 -1.22 -8.55
CA ALA A 90 12.76 -2.16 -9.47
C ALA A 90 13.37 -2.10 -10.89
N GLU A 91 13.70 -0.90 -11.39
CA GLU A 91 14.41 -0.72 -12.67
C GLU A 91 15.81 -1.35 -12.63
N LEU A 92 16.53 -1.21 -11.50
CA LEU A 92 17.81 -1.86 -11.28
C LEU A 92 17.66 -3.39 -11.22
N ASP A 93 16.61 -3.90 -10.59
CA ASP A 93 16.32 -5.34 -10.50
C ASP A 93 16.02 -5.95 -11.89
N ILE A 94 15.37 -5.21 -12.81
CA ILE A 94 15.15 -5.63 -14.20
C ILE A 94 16.49 -5.76 -14.95
N VAL A 95 17.37 -4.76 -14.83
CA VAL A 95 18.70 -4.79 -15.44
C VAL A 95 19.51 -5.97 -14.89
N LEU A 96 19.45 -6.18 -13.57
CA LEU A 96 20.13 -7.30 -12.91
C LEU A 96 19.57 -8.66 -13.36
N MET A 97 18.25 -8.80 -13.50
CA MET A 97 17.63 -10.02 -14.04
C MET A 97 18.04 -10.30 -15.49
N LYS A 98 18.18 -9.25 -16.31
CA LYS A 98 18.66 -9.36 -17.70
C LYS A 98 20.11 -9.83 -17.75
N ASP A 99 20.96 -9.35 -16.85
CA ASP A 99 22.35 -9.78 -16.74
C ASP A 99 22.46 -11.22 -16.22
N GLN A 100 21.65 -11.60 -15.24
CA GLN A 100 21.55 -12.99 -14.74
C GLN A 100 21.12 -13.96 -15.84
N LEU A 101 20.16 -13.59 -16.68
CA LEU A 101 19.74 -14.40 -17.83
C LEU A 101 20.87 -14.59 -18.85
N ARG A 102 21.67 -13.55 -19.10
CA ARG A 102 22.85 -13.61 -19.97
C ARG A 102 23.94 -14.52 -19.38
N GLU A 103 24.16 -14.46 -18.07
CA GLU A 103 25.11 -15.33 -17.37
C GLU A 103 24.65 -16.80 -17.40
N MET A 104 23.36 -17.07 -17.18
CA MET A 104 22.78 -18.41 -17.34
C MET A 104 22.90 -18.94 -18.77
N GLU A 105 22.75 -18.07 -19.78
CA GLU A 105 23.02 -18.41 -21.18
C GLU A 105 24.46 -18.81 -21.43
N ASP A 106 25.42 -18.02 -20.95
CA ASP A 106 26.84 -18.34 -21.12
C ASP A 106 27.20 -19.64 -20.38
N LEU A 107 26.71 -19.84 -19.16
CA LEU A 107 26.88 -21.09 -18.40
C LEU A 107 26.29 -22.29 -19.14
N SER A 108 25.12 -22.15 -19.77
CA SER A 108 24.50 -23.22 -20.56
C SER A 108 25.36 -23.60 -21.78
N LEU A 109 25.95 -22.61 -22.43
CA LEU A 109 26.83 -22.79 -23.58
C LEU A 109 28.17 -23.43 -23.17
N GLN A 110 28.75 -22.99 -22.05
CA GLN A 110 29.96 -23.58 -21.47
C GLN A 110 29.74 -25.02 -21.02
N LEU A 111 28.61 -25.32 -20.39
CA LEU A 111 28.25 -26.67 -19.93
C LEU A 111 28.04 -27.60 -21.13
N GLY A 112 27.37 -27.13 -22.18
CA GLY A 112 27.21 -27.86 -23.44
C GLY A 112 28.55 -28.14 -24.14
N LYS A 113 29.47 -27.16 -24.17
CA LYS A 113 30.83 -27.35 -24.66
C LYS A 113 31.62 -28.37 -23.84
N LYS A 114 31.58 -28.30 -22.51
CA LYS A 114 32.25 -29.27 -21.62
C LYS A 114 31.68 -30.67 -21.76
N LYS A 115 30.36 -30.81 -21.94
CA LYS A 115 29.70 -32.07 -22.26
C LYS A 115 30.23 -32.64 -23.57
N ALA A 116 30.25 -31.84 -24.65
CA ALA A 116 30.77 -32.26 -25.95
C ALA A 116 32.27 -32.63 -25.90
N GLN A 117 33.06 -31.87 -25.15
CA GLN A 117 34.48 -32.16 -24.93
C GLN A 117 34.68 -33.45 -24.14
N GLY A 118 33.94 -33.66 -23.04
CA GLY A 118 34.00 -34.88 -22.23
C GLY A 118 33.55 -36.13 -22.99
N LEU A 119 32.61 -35.99 -23.92
CA LEU A 119 32.19 -37.05 -24.85
C LEU A 119 33.24 -37.29 -25.96
N SER A 120 33.98 -36.27 -26.41
CA SER A 120 35.02 -36.39 -27.46
C SER A 120 36.36 -36.96 -27.00
N VAL A 121 36.65 -36.90 -25.69
CA VAL A 121 37.90 -37.43 -25.09
C VAL A 121 37.91 -38.97 -25.05
N TRP A 122 36.77 -39.62 -25.30
CA TRP A 122 36.64 -41.08 -25.32
C TRP A 122 36.04 -41.54 -26.65
N PRO A 123 36.85 -41.67 -27.72
CA PRO A 123 36.39 -42.23 -28.97
C PRO A 123 36.04 -43.71 -28.79
N GLU A 124 34.93 -44.12 -29.39
CA GLU A 124 34.59 -45.51 -29.65
C GLU A 124 35.76 -46.22 -30.37
N HIS A 125 36.58 -46.98 -29.63
CA HIS A 125 37.38 -48.03 -30.25
C HIS A 125 36.49 -49.24 -30.50
N SER A 126 35.71 -49.18 -31.57
CA SER A 126 35.27 -50.39 -32.25
C SER A 126 36.27 -50.69 -33.36
N THR A 127 37.07 -51.73 -33.18
CA THR A 127 37.15 -52.86 -34.13
C THR A 127 38.08 -53.96 -33.61
N VAL A 128 37.52 -55.17 -33.57
CA VAL A 128 38.14 -56.51 -33.52
C VAL A 128 38.33 -57.21 -32.16
N ALA A 129 37.55 -58.31 -32.05
CA ALA A 129 37.76 -59.60 -31.40
C ALA A 129 37.81 -59.71 -29.85
N GLU A 130 36.73 -60.32 -29.36
CA GLU A 130 36.65 -61.43 -28.39
C GLU A 130 37.26 -61.32 -26.97
N GLU A 131 36.37 -61.72 -26.05
CA GLU A 131 36.56 -62.22 -24.68
C GLU A 131 36.70 -61.22 -23.52
N SER A 132 35.62 -61.21 -22.73
CA SER A 132 35.61 -61.18 -21.26
C SER A 132 36.01 -59.88 -20.57
N GLN A 133 35.02 -59.01 -20.25
CA GLN A 133 34.87 -58.25 -18.98
C GLN A 133 33.63 -57.34 -19.01
N PRO A 134 32.68 -57.42 -18.06
CA PRO A 134 31.59 -56.46 -17.93
C PRO A 134 31.90 -55.48 -16.78
N ASN A 135 32.47 -54.30 -17.06
CA ASN A 135 32.34 -53.15 -16.13
C ASN A 135 32.79 -51.75 -16.61
N TYR A 136 32.83 -51.47 -17.92
CA TYR A 136 33.16 -50.12 -18.41
C TYR A 136 31.96 -49.33 -18.99
N GLN A 137 30.83 -49.97 -19.30
CA GLN A 137 29.64 -49.28 -19.83
C GLN A 137 28.80 -48.52 -18.78
N GLY A 138 28.89 -48.88 -17.50
CA GLY A 138 28.13 -48.24 -16.42
C GLY A 138 28.65 -46.86 -16.00
N ALA A 139 29.96 -46.60 -16.12
CA ALA A 139 30.55 -45.31 -15.77
C ALA A 139 30.22 -44.23 -16.82
N HIS A 140 30.15 -44.60 -18.10
CA HIS A 140 29.81 -43.70 -19.21
C HIS A 140 28.33 -43.26 -19.19
N SER A 141 27.40 -44.15 -18.84
CA SER A 141 25.97 -43.80 -18.73
C SER A 141 25.68 -42.92 -17.50
N VAL A 142 26.36 -43.16 -16.38
CA VAL A 142 26.22 -42.37 -15.14
C VAL A 142 26.83 -40.98 -15.28
N THR A 143 27.99 -40.83 -15.95
CA THR A 143 28.59 -39.51 -16.20
C THR A 143 27.83 -38.70 -17.25
N SER A 144 27.39 -39.30 -18.36
CA SER A 144 26.54 -38.61 -19.35
C SER A 144 25.23 -38.14 -18.72
N SER A 145 24.55 -39.01 -17.97
CA SER A 145 23.28 -38.68 -17.31
C SER A 145 23.40 -37.57 -16.25
N SER A 146 24.57 -37.44 -15.59
CA SER A 146 24.81 -36.36 -14.63
C SER A 146 24.96 -34.97 -15.30
N TRP A 147 25.61 -34.89 -16.47
CA TRP A 147 25.67 -33.67 -17.27
C TRP A 147 24.32 -33.31 -17.88
N ASP A 148 23.57 -34.32 -18.33
CA ASP A 148 22.21 -34.13 -18.83
C ASP A 148 21.27 -33.56 -17.77
N LYS A 149 21.34 -34.10 -16.54
CA LYS A 149 20.56 -33.60 -15.41
C LYS A 149 20.91 -32.15 -15.05
N LEU A 150 22.20 -31.81 -14.95
CA LEU A 150 22.64 -30.43 -14.68
C LEU A 150 22.23 -29.44 -15.77
N LEU A 151 22.31 -29.86 -17.03
CA LEU A 151 21.93 -29.02 -18.17
C LEU A 151 20.40 -28.84 -18.21
N GLN A 152 19.63 -29.87 -17.86
CA GLN A 152 18.18 -29.79 -17.70
C GLN A 152 17.77 -28.89 -16.53
N GLU A 153 18.43 -28.99 -15.38
CA GLU A 153 18.18 -28.11 -14.21
C GLU A 153 18.51 -26.65 -14.52
N LEU A 154 19.63 -26.38 -15.20
CA LEU A 154 20.01 -25.02 -15.62
C LEU A 154 19.05 -24.45 -16.66
N MET A 155 18.61 -25.26 -17.62
CA MET A 155 17.61 -24.84 -18.62
C MET A 155 16.26 -24.53 -17.99
N ALA A 156 15.80 -25.35 -17.04
CA ALA A 156 14.57 -25.10 -16.29
C ALA A 156 14.67 -23.82 -15.43
N ALA A 157 15.82 -23.60 -14.78
CA ALA A 157 16.08 -22.39 -14.00
C ALA A 157 16.12 -21.13 -14.89
N LYS A 158 16.76 -21.22 -16.07
CA LYS A 158 16.76 -20.16 -17.09
C LYS A 158 15.34 -19.85 -17.58
N GLU A 159 14.55 -20.87 -17.92
CA GLU A 159 13.17 -20.71 -18.38
C GLU A 159 12.29 -20.06 -17.31
N ALA A 160 12.41 -20.51 -16.05
CA ALA A 160 11.71 -19.89 -14.92
C ALA A 160 12.11 -18.41 -14.73
N LYS A 161 13.40 -18.07 -14.85
CA LYS A 161 13.88 -16.69 -14.79
C LYS A 161 13.43 -15.85 -15.98
N GLN A 162 13.40 -16.42 -17.19
CA GLN A 162 12.93 -15.74 -18.39
C GLN A 162 11.45 -15.40 -18.29
N ASN A 163 10.64 -16.34 -17.77
CA ASN A 163 9.22 -16.11 -17.51
C ASN A 163 9.00 -15.00 -16.48
N GLN A 164 9.79 -14.96 -15.39
CA GLN A 164 9.76 -13.86 -14.42
C GLN A 164 10.12 -12.51 -15.07
N PHE A 165 11.20 -12.46 -15.85
CA PHE A 165 11.63 -11.26 -16.55
C PHE A 165 10.54 -10.75 -17.52
N ASN A 166 9.93 -11.65 -18.29
CA ASN A 166 8.86 -11.29 -19.23
C ASN A 166 7.67 -10.66 -18.50
N LEU A 167 7.22 -11.22 -17.37
CA LEU A 167 6.12 -10.67 -16.58
C LEU A 167 6.43 -9.26 -16.05
N VAL A 168 7.64 -9.06 -15.51
CA VAL A 168 8.06 -7.75 -14.98
C VAL A 168 8.17 -6.72 -16.11
N ASN A 169 8.70 -7.12 -17.27
CA ASN A 169 8.86 -6.26 -18.43
C ASN A 169 7.50 -5.85 -19.03
N CYS A 170 6.56 -6.80 -19.20
CA CYS A 170 5.20 -6.51 -19.67
C CYS A 170 4.47 -5.51 -18.76
N TYR A 171 4.61 -5.66 -17.44
CA TYR A 171 4.06 -4.69 -16.49
C TYR A 171 4.68 -3.30 -16.67
N HIS A 172 6.01 -3.19 -16.76
CA HIS A 172 6.69 -1.90 -16.90
C HIS A 172 6.38 -1.21 -18.24
N GLU A 173 6.32 -1.95 -19.35
CA GLU A 173 5.91 -1.41 -20.65
C GLU A 173 4.46 -0.89 -20.61
N CYS A 174 3.55 -1.62 -19.95
CA CYS A 174 2.18 -1.17 -19.76
C CYS A 174 2.12 0.09 -18.88
N LEU A 175 2.89 0.14 -17.79
CA LEU A 175 2.96 1.29 -16.90
C LEU A 175 3.52 2.53 -17.62
N ALA A 176 4.57 2.38 -18.42
CA ALA A 176 5.15 3.46 -19.23
C ALA A 176 4.14 3.98 -20.26
N THR A 177 3.39 3.08 -20.91
CA THR A 177 2.32 3.43 -21.86
C THR A 177 1.21 4.25 -21.18
N VAL A 178 0.75 3.79 -20.02
CA VAL A 178 -0.24 4.49 -19.17
C VAL A 178 0.27 5.88 -18.78
N GLN A 179 1.50 5.99 -18.31
CA GLN A 179 2.10 7.28 -17.93
C GLN A 179 2.28 8.24 -19.13
N SER A 180 2.58 7.72 -20.32
CA SER A 180 2.67 8.52 -21.54
C SER A 180 1.29 9.07 -21.95
N SER A 181 0.25 8.23 -21.92
CA SER A 181 -1.15 8.63 -22.14
C SER A 181 -1.59 9.72 -21.15
N MET A 182 -1.28 9.56 -19.86
CA MET A 182 -1.56 10.59 -18.85
C MET A 182 -0.92 11.93 -19.19
N LYS A 183 0.35 11.93 -19.62
CA LYS A 183 1.06 13.15 -20.03
C LYS A 183 0.42 13.79 -21.26
N HIS A 184 0.03 12.97 -22.24
CA HIS A 184 -0.64 13.43 -23.45
C HIS A 184 -1.98 14.10 -23.13
N LEU A 185 -2.85 13.43 -22.38
CA LEU A 185 -4.16 13.97 -21.96
C LEU A 185 -4.02 15.23 -21.11
N LEU A 186 -2.98 15.32 -20.28
CA LEU A 186 -2.66 16.54 -19.52
C LEU A 186 -2.27 17.69 -20.45
N ALA A 187 -1.42 17.43 -21.45
CA ALA A 187 -1.04 18.45 -22.44
C ALA A 187 -2.23 18.90 -23.28
N GLU A 188 -3.11 17.98 -23.67
CA GLU A 188 -4.35 18.29 -24.40
C GLU A 188 -5.28 19.17 -23.57
N LYS A 189 -5.45 18.85 -22.27
CA LYS A 189 -6.16 19.69 -21.32
C LYS A 189 -5.60 21.12 -21.29
N GLU A 190 -4.28 21.28 -21.15
CA GLU A 190 -3.70 22.63 -21.10
C GLU A 190 -3.81 23.37 -22.43
N ASN A 191 -3.70 22.67 -23.56
CA ASN A 191 -3.91 23.27 -24.88
C ASN A 191 -5.32 23.87 -25.02
N ILE A 192 -6.35 23.22 -24.48
CA ILE A 192 -7.73 23.74 -24.47
C ILE A 192 -7.81 25.07 -23.71
N TYR A 193 -7.07 25.23 -22.61
CA TYR A 193 -7.10 26.43 -21.77
C TYR A 193 -6.14 27.54 -22.21
N THR A 194 -5.06 27.22 -22.94
CA THR A 194 -4.08 28.20 -23.42
C THR A 194 -4.46 28.85 -24.75
N ARG A 195 -5.44 28.28 -25.46
CA ARG A 195 -6.03 28.92 -26.65
C ARG A 195 -6.74 30.19 -26.17
N GLY A 196 -6.59 31.31 -26.89
CA GLY A 196 -7.18 32.61 -26.53
C GLY A 196 -8.70 32.58 -26.32
N PRO A 197 -9.39 33.71 -26.08
CA PRO A 197 -10.83 33.69 -25.79
C PRO A 197 -11.61 32.89 -26.85
N VAL A 198 -12.18 31.76 -26.43
CA VAL A 198 -12.97 30.83 -27.25
C VAL A 198 -14.42 30.93 -26.78
N GLU A 199 -15.38 30.84 -27.71
CA GLU A 199 -16.81 30.71 -27.38
C GLU A 199 -17.08 29.45 -26.53
N ASP A 200 -18.02 29.53 -25.58
CA ASP A 200 -18.22 28.45 -24.62
C ASP A 200 -18.79 27.18 -25.28
N THR A 201 -19.49 27.32 -26.41
CA THR A 201 -19.95 26.20 -27.24
C THR A 201 -18.78 25.37 -27.80
N VAL A 202 -17.74 26.06 -28.32
CA VAL A 202 -16.53 25.43 -28.85
C VAL A 202 -15.68 24.86 -27.72
N LEU A 203 -15.60 25.55 -26.58
CA LEU A 203 -14.94 25.03 -25.37
C LEU A 203 -15.62 23.74 -24.88
N LEU A 204 -16.96 23.71 -24.84
CA LEU A 204 -17.73 22.54 -24.46
C LEU A 204 -17.49 21.36 -25.42
N GLU A 205 -17.44 21.60 -26.73
CA GLU A 205 -17.14 20.56 -27.72
C GLU A 205 -15.72 19.99 -27.52
N ASN A 206 -14.73 20.84 -27.27
CA ASN A 206 -13.36 20.41 -26.99
C ASN A 206 -13.25 19.61 -25.69
N LEU A 207 -13.97 20.02 -24.64
CA LEU A 207 -14.05 19.26 -23.38
C LEU A 207 -14.73 17.89 -23.58
N ASN A 208 -15.78 17.82 -24.40
CA ASN A 208 -16.44 16.56 -24.75
C ASN A 208 -15.51 15.62 -25.51
N LYS A 209 -14.72 16.14 -26.46
CA LYS A 209 -13.70 15.36 -27.19
C LYS A 209 -12.64 14.81 -26.24
N LEU A 210 -12.12 15.64 -25.33
CA LEU A 210 -11.12 15.22 -24.35
C LEU A 210 -11.69 14.17 -23.37
N LEU A 211 -12.94 14.33 -22.92
CA LEU A 211 -13.62 13.32 -22.10
C LEU A 211 -13.79 12.00 -22.84
N ALA A 212 -14.13 12.03 -24.13
CA ALA A 212 -14.22 10.83 -24.96
C ALA A 212 -12.85 10.15 -25.14
N SER A 213 -11.77 10.93 -25.34
CA SER A 213 -10.39 10.43 -25.37
C SER A 213 -10.00 9.77 -24.05
N LEU A 214 -10.29 10.42 -22.91
CA LEU A 214 -10.04 9.88 -21.56
C LEU A 214 -10.76 8.54 -21.35
N GLN A 215 -12.03 8.45 -21.78
CA GLN A 215 -12.84 7.24 -21.68
C GLN A 215 -12.26 6.10 -22.54
N LYS A 216 -11.80 6.41 -23.75
CA LYS A 216 -11.17 5.43 -24.67
C LYS A 216 -9.85 4.89 -24.11
N GLU A 217 -9.03 5.78 -23.57
CA GLU A 217 -7.72 5.43 -23.01
C GLU A 217 -7.81 4.76 -21.63
N HIS A 218 -8.97 4.78 -20.97
CA HIS A 218 -9.21 4.03 -19.73
C HIS A 218 -8.92 2.53 -19.86
N SER A 219 -9.10 1.96 -21.05
CA SER A 219 -8.75 0.56 -21.35
C SER A 219 -7.27 0.22 -21.06
N LEU A 220 -6.37 1.21 -21.10
CA LEU A 220 -4.96 1.05 -20.72
C LEU A 220 -4.79 0.81 -19.22
N LEU A 221 -5.62 1.45 -18.39
CA LEU A 221 -5.64 1.24 -16.95
C LEU A 221 -6.14 -0.18 -16.61
N ASP A 222 -7.17 -0.66 -17.32
CA ASP A 222 -7.68 -2.02 -17.16
C ASP A 222 -6.64 -3.08 -17.56
N LYS A 223 -5.88 -2.80 -18.63
CA LYS A 223 -4.72 -3.62 -19.03
C LYS A 223 -3.64 -3.61 -17.95
N LEU A 224 -3.30 -2.45 -17.38
CA LEU A 224 -2.30 -2.35 -16.30
C LEU A 224 -2.72 -3.14 -15.04
N LYS A 225 -4.01 -3.11 -14.67
CA LYS A 225 -4.56 -3.93 -13.57
C LYS A 225 -4.41 -5.43 -13.87
N THR A 226 -4.71 -5.85 -15.09
CA THR A 226 -4.54 -7.25 -15.51
C THR A 226 -3.09 -7.71 -15.41
N GLU A 227 -2.13 -6.89 -15.89
CA GLU A 227 -0.70 -7.21 -15.77
C GLU A 227 -0.20 -7.18 -14.32
N GLN A 228 -0.73 -6.27 -13.49
CA GLN A 228 -0.45 -6.24 -12.06
C GLN A 228 -0.93 -7.53 -11.36
N GLU A 229 -2.13 -8.01 -11.65
CA GLU A 229 -2.64 -9.28 -11.11
C GLU A 229 -1.79 -10.47 -11.55
N ASN A 230 -1.41 -10.53 -12.82
CA ASN A 230 -0.52 -11.56 -13.36
C ASN A 230 0.83 -11.58 -12.63
N LEU A 231 1.43 -10.40 -12.44
CA LEU A 231 2.73 -10.26 -11.77
C LEU A 231 2.64 -10.55 -10.26
N SER A 232 1.52 -10.18 -9.61
CA SER A 232 1.36 -10.22 -8.14
C SER A 232 1.63 -11.58 -7.50
N ARG A 233 1.35 -12.68 -8.21
CA ARG A 233 1.54 -14.06 -7.71
C ARG A 233 3.01 -14.45 -7.61
N HIS A 234 3.90 -13.72 -8.27
CA HIS A 234 5.33 -14.03 -8.38
C HIS A 234 6.20 -13.05 -7.58
N LEU A 235 5.59 -12.06 -6.92
CA LEU A 235 6.28 -11.00 -6.19
C LEU A 235 6.35 -11.25 -4.69
N SER A 236 7.37 -10.68 -4.05
CA SER A 236 7.42 -10.56 -2.59
C SER A 236 6.26 -9.68 -2.08
N THR A 237 5.99 -9.72 -0.77
CA THR A 237 4.95 -8.85 -0.18
C THR A 237 5.23 -7.37 -0.42
N LEU A 238 6.50 -6.94 -0.35
CA LEU A 238 6.88 -5.54 -0.54
C LEU A 238 6.74 -5.09 -2.00
N ASP A 239 7.17 -5.92 -2.95
CA ASP A 239 7.09 -5.59 -4.38
C ASP A 239 5.64 -5.56 -4.85
N ARG A 240 4.81 -6.46 -4.32
CA ARG A 240 3.36 -6.46 -4.56
C ARG A 240 2.69 -5.18 -4.05
N GLU A 241 3.09 -4.67 -2.89
CA GLU A 241 2.60 -3.37 -2.39
C GLU A 241 3.05 -2.19 -3.26
N LEU A 242 4.28 -2.24 -3.81
CA LEU A 242 4.76 -1.21 -4.75
C LEU A 242 3.93 -1.19 -6.03
N VAL A 243 3.77 -2.35 -6.68
CA VAL A 243 3.02 -2.48 -7.93
C VAL A 243 1.55 -2.12 -7.71
N GLN A 244 0.96 -2.49 -6.58
CA GLN A 244 -0.38 -2.03 -6.19
C GLN A 244 -0.43 -0.50 -6.03
N SER A 245 0.54 0.10 -5.33
CA SER A 245 0.59 1.56 -5.15
C SER A 245 0.72 2.31 -6.48
N GLN A 246 1.44 1.77 -7.46
CA GLN A 246 1.56 2.37 -8.80
C GLN A 246 0.23 2.32 -9.55
N VAL A 247 -0.49 1.19 -9.49
CA VAL A 247 -1.83 1.06 -10.07
C VAL A 247 -2.84 1.97 -9.39
N ASP A 248 -2.83 2.03 -8.05
CA ASP A 248 -3.71 2.88 -7.26
C ASP A 248 -3.48 4.37 -7.56
N GLN A 249 -2.22 4.76 -7.79
CA GLN A 249 -1.87 6.11 -8.19
C GLN A 249 -2.39 6.41 -9.60
N ALA A 250 -2.27 5.46 -10.53
CA ALA A 250 -2.77 5.60 -11.88
C ALA A 250 -4.29 5.75 -11.91
N GLU A 251 -5.00 4.91 -11.17
CA GLU A 251 -6.46 4.95 -11.04
C GLU A 251 -6.94 6.26 -10.39
N GLN A 252 -6.27 6.71 -9.32
CA GLN A 252 -6.58 7.99 -8.70
C GLN A 252 -6.41 9.16 -9.67
N TRP A 253 -5.35 9.15 -10.48
CA TRP A 253 -5.14 10.19 -11.49
C TRP A 253 -6.25 10.20 -12.54
N TRP A 254 -6.61 9.04 -13.10
CA TRP A 254 -7.69 8.94 -14.11
C TRP A 254 -9.01 9.48 -13.56
N LYS A 255 -9.32 9.08 -12.32
CA LYS A 255 -10.52 9.57 -11.64
C LYS A 255 -10.49 11.09 -11.42
N GLN A 256 -9.38 11.63 -10.92
CA GLN A 256 -9.25 13.06 -10.69
C GLN A 256 -9.34 13.87 -11.99
N MET A 257 -8.71 13.40 -13.05
CA MET A 257 -8.79 14.01 -14.38
C MET A 257 -10.22 14.01 -14.90
N GLY A 258 -10.91 12.86 -14.83
CA GLY A 258 -12.32 12.72 -15.22
C GLY A 258 -13.25 13.64 -14.42
N ASP A 259 -13.15 13.61 -13.09
CA ASP A 259 -13.96 14.47 -12.20
C ASP A 259 -13.71 15.96 -12.48
N CYS A 260 -12.45 16.35 -12.74
CA CYS A 260 -12.08 17.73 -13.07
C CYS A 260 -12.70 18.17 -14.41
N LEU A 261 -12.61 17.33 -15.45
CA LEU A 261 -13.13 17.64 -16.77
C LEU A 261 -14.66 17.67 -16.78
N GLN A 262 -15.31 16.69 -16.15
CA GLN A 262 -16.77 16.66 -16.01
C GLN A 262 -17.30 17.88 -15.24
N LYS A 263 -16.60 18.32 -14.18
CA LYS A 263 -16.96 19.54 -13.47
C LYS A 263 -16.91 20.75 -14.39
N LYS A 264 -15.83 20.92 -15.16
CA LYS A 264 -15.70 22.06 -16.08
C LYS A 264 -16.72 21.97 -17.21
N GLN A 265 -16.93 20.80 -17.79
CA GLN A 265 -17.97 20.55 -18.79
C GLN A 265 -19.35 20.95 -18.28
N PHE A 266 -19.70 20.56 -17.05
CA PHE A 266 -20.97 20.95 -16.44
C PHE A 266 -21.08 22.47 -16.26
N CYS A 267 -20.02 23.14 -15.79
CA CYS A 267 -20.02 24.60 -15.67
C CYS A 267 -20.25 25.28 -17.02
N VAL A 268 -19.50 24.86 -18.05
CA VAL A 268 -19.57 25.47 -19.38
C VAL A 268 -20.92 25.18 -20.04
N ALA A 269 -21.45 23.96 -19.92
CA ALA A 269 -22.78 23.63 -20.43
C ALA A 269 -23.88 24.47 -19.77
N ALA A 270 -23.81 24.65 -18.45
CA ALA A 270 -24.73 25.51 -17.73
C ALA A 270 -24.62 26.98 -18.14
N GLU A 271 -23.40 27.47 -18.38
CA GLU A 271 -23.16 28.83 -18.87
C GLU A 271 -23.78 29.04 -20.25
N VAL A 272 -23.60 28.08 -21.17
CA VAL A 272 -24.23 28.08 -22.50
C VAL A 272 -25.76 28.09 -22.39
N ASP A 273 -26.34 27.27 -21.51
CA ASP A 273 -27.79 27.22 -21.30
C ASP A 273 -28.34 28.53 -20.70
N GLU A 274 -27.62 29.12 -19.73
CA GLU A 274 -27.99 30.42 -19.13
C GLU A 274 -27.87 31.56 -20.14
N PHE A 275 -26.76 31.62 -20.89
CA PHE A 275 -26.57 32.61 -21.97
C PHE A 275 -27.70 32.51 -22.98
N LYS A 276 -28.01 31.29 -23.45
CA LYS A 276 -29.13 31.05 -24.36
C LYS A 276 -30.46 31.51 -23.79
N PHE A 277 -30.74 31.23 -22.51
CA PHE A 277 -31.97 31.70 -21.86
C PHE A 277 -32.10 33.23 -21.88
N PHE A 278 -31.01 33.96 -21.62
CA PHE A 278 -31.01 35.42 -21.70
C PHE A 278 -31.18 35.93 -23.12
N MET A 279 -30.51 35.30 -24.10
CA MET A 279 -30.65 35.64 -25.51
C MET A 279 -32.07 35.37 -26.04
N ASP A 280 -32.66 34.21 -25.73
CA ASP A 280 -34.05 33.88 -26.11
C ASP A 280 -35.04 34.90 -25.51
N LYS A 281 -34.79 35.35 -24.27
CA LYS A 281 -35.60 36.38 -23.61
C LYS A 281 -35.40 37.76 -24.25
N ALA A 282 -34.17 38.11 -24.61
CA ALA A 282 -33.84 39.34 -25.31
C ALA A 282 -34.50 39.37 -26.70
N GLU A 283 -34.42 38.28 -27.47
CA GLU A 283 -35.11 38.12 -28.76
C GLU A 283 -36.64 38.20 -28.62
N GLY A 284 -37.18 37.63 -27.54
CA GLY A 284 -38.60 37.78 -27.19
C GLY A 284 -39.00 39.25 -27.03
N LEU A 285 -38.22 40.02 -26.28
CA LEU A 285 -38.45 41.45 -26.09
C LEU A 285 -38.22 42.25 -27.37
N GLN A 286 -37.22 41.88 -28.18
CA GLN A 286 -36.96 42.48 -29.49
C GLN A 286 -38.16 42.33 -30.42
N ARG A 287 -38.77 41.13 -30.48
CA ARG A 287 -39.99 40.89 -31.26
C ARG A 287 -41.15 41.77 -30.78
N CYS A 288 -41.30 41.94 -29.47
CA CYS A 288 -42.33 42.82 -28.92
C CYS A 288 -42.07 44.31 -29.22
N LEU A 289 -40.82 44.76 -29.16
CA LEU A 289 -40.44 46.13 -29.55
C LEU A 289 -40.70 46.38 -31.04
N GLN A 290 -40.35 45.42 -31.90
CA GLN A 290 -40.62 45.52 -33.34
C GLN A 290 -42.13 45.62 -33.62
N GLN A 291 -42.93 44.77 -32.98
CA GLN A 291 -44.39 44.84 -33.10
C GLN A 291 -44.93 46.20 -32.65
N GLN A 292 -44.41 46.75 -31.56
CA GLN A 292 -44.77 48.10 -31.09
C GLN A 292 -44.37 49.18 -32.09
N HIS A 293 -43.17 49.10 -32.66
CA HIS A 293 -42.69 50.01 -33.68
C HIS A 293 -43.57 50.00 -34.93
N ASP A 294 -43.90 48.81 -35.45
CA ASP A 294 -44.72 48.64 -36.66
C ASP A 294 -46.16 49.15 -36.45
N LEU A 295 -46.69 48.99 -35.23
CA LEU A 295 -47.98 49.56 -34.82
C LEU A 295 -47.96 51.09 -34.76
N GLN A 296 -46.88 51.70 -34.23
CA GLN A 296 -46.75 53.16 -34.12
C GLN A 296 -46.47 53.86 -35.47
N THR A 297 -45.79 53.17 -36.39
CA THR A 297 -45.46 53.69 -37.73
C THR A 297 -46.51 53.39 -38.79
N GLY A 298 -47.55 52.61 -38.47
CA GLY A 298 -48.67 52.31 -39.37
C GLY A 298 -48.35 51.31 -40.48
N LEU A 299 -47.26 50.54 -40.34
CA LEU A 299 -46.80 49.54 -41.32
C LEU A 299 -47.64 48.26 -41.32
N ILE A 300 -48.45 48.02 -40.28
CA ILE A 300 -49.50 47.00 -40.27
C ILE A 300 -50.77 47.62 -40.88
N ALA A 301 -50.83 47.66 -42.21
CA ALA A 301 -52.05 47.98 -42.93
C ALA A 301 -53.08 46.85 -42.71
N SER A 302 -54.26 47.21 -42.21
CA SER A 302 -55.39 46.31 -41.99
C SER A 302 -55.86 45.65 -43.29
N GLY A 303 -55.34 44.46 -43.58
CA GLY A 303 -55.96 43.48 -44.44
C GLY A 303 -56.80 42.54 -43.58
N THR A 304 -58.12 42.65 -43.71
CA THR A 304 -59.17 41.69 -43.32
C THR A 304 -58.72 40.43 -42.57
N GLU A 305 -58.76 40.46 -41.23
CA GLU A 305 -59.16 39.39 -40.31
C GLU A 305 -58.91 39.86 -38.86
N GLU A 306 -59.73 39.34 -37.95
CA GLU A 306 -59.93 39.76 -36.55
C GLU A 306 -58.66 40.21 -35.81
N HIS A 307 -58.62 41.51 -35.46
CA HIS A 307 -57.50 42.12 -34.75
C HIS A 307 -57.38 41.62 -33.29
N PRO A 308 -56.17 41.30 -32.80
CA PRO A 308 -55.89 41.29 -31.37
C PRO A 308 -56.00 42.74 -30.83
N CYS A 309 -56.72 42.88 -29.72
CA CYS A 309 -57.07 44.09 -28.98
C CYS A 309 -56.09 45.29 -29.05
N PRO A 310 -56.57 46.55 -29.17
CA PRO A 310 -55.77 47.73 -28.90
C PRO A 310 -55.62 47.96 -27.39
N ILE A 311 -54.69 47.24 -26.77
CA ILE A 311 -54.11 47.64 -25.48
C ILE A 311 -53.44 49.01 -25.70
N SER A 312 -53.58 49.93 -24.74
CA SER A 312 -52.97 51.25 -24.78
C SER A 312 -51.46 51.16 -25.08
N ILE A 313 -51.03 51.72 -26.21
CA ILE A 313 -49.62 51.79 -26.64
C ILE A 313 -48.69 52.25 -25.48
N PRO A 314 -49.03 53.31 -24.70
CA PRO A 314 -48.27 53.69 -23.52
C PRO A 314 -48.09 52.59 -22.47
N LEU A 315 -49.14 51.82 -22.16
CA LEU A 315 -49.07 50.73 -21.18
C LEU A 315 -48.13 49.62 -21.65
N GLN A 316 -48.25 49.18 -22.90
CA GLN A 316 -47.36 48.16 -23.45
C GLN A 316 -45.89 48.61 -23.43
N LEU A 317 -45.63 49.87 -23.76
CA LEU A 317 -44.28 50.42 -23.73
C LEU A 317 -43.72 50.49 -22.30
N ARG A 318 -44.53 50.89 -21.29
CA ARG A 318 -44.12 50.84 -19.87
C ARG A 318 -43.80 49.41 -19.43
N ILE A 319 -44.61 48.43 -19.81
CA ILE A 319 -44.37 47.00 -19.52
C ILE A 319 -43.04 46.55 -20.17
N LEU A 320 -42.83 46.88 -21.44
CA LEU A 320 -41.60 46.54 -22.18
C LEU A 320 -40.35 47.15 -21.54
N LYS A 321 -40.37 48.45 -21.25
CA LYS A 321 -39.27 49.17 -20.59
C LYS A 321 -38.93 48.56 -19.23
N ARG A 322 -39.95 48.19 -18.45
CA ARG A 322 -39.78 47.50 -17.16
C ARG A 322 -39.14 46.12 -17.34
N ASN A 323 -39.61 45.34 -18.32
CA ASN A 323 -39.10 44.00 -18.61
C ASN A 323 -37.64 44.03 -19.11
N ILE A 324 -37.27 45.02 -19.92
CA ILE A 324 -35.89 45.25 -20.35
C ILE A 324 -35.01 45.63 -19.16
N SER A 325 -35.48 46.51 -18.28
CA SER A 325 -34.75 46.88 -17.05
C SER A 325 -34.54 45.67 -16.13
N LEU A 326 -35.54 44.79 -16.02
CA LEU A 326 -35.45 43.55 -15.25
C LEU A 326 -34.49 42.56 -15.91
N LEU A 327 -34.53 42.41 -17.24
CA LEU A 327 -33.59 41.61 -18.01
C LEU A 327 -32.15 42.09 -17.75
N LYS A 328 -31.91 43.41 -17.84
CA LYS A 328 -30.61 44.02 -17.55
C LYS A 328 -30.11 43.68 -16.16
N ARG A 329 -30.92 43.93 -15.12
CA ARG A 329 -30.54 43.64 -13.73
C ARG A 329 -30.19 42.16 -13.53
N ASN A 330 -30.97 41.26 -14.11
CA ASN A 330 -30.75 39.82 -13.99
C ASN A 330 -29.51 39.38 -14.78
N ALA A 331 -29.32 39.93 -15.97
CA ALA A 331 -28.17 39.65 -16.83
C ALA A 331 -26.87 40.20 -16.22
N GLU A 332 -26.86 41.38 -15.59
CA GLU A 332 -25.68 41.94 -14.91
C GLU A 332 -25.16 41.02 -13.80
N VAL A 333 -26.07 40.41 -13.02
CA VAL A 333 -25.70 39.43 -11.98
C VAL A 333 -25.06 38.19 -12.61
N GLN A 334 -25.55 37.76 -13.76
CA GLN A 334 -25.07 36.55 -14.44
C GLN A 334 -23.81 36.81 -15.27
N MET A 335 -23.66 37.96 -15.91
CA MET A 335 -22.43 38.40 -16.59
C MET A 335 -21.24 38.49 -15.63
N LYS A 336 -21.47 38.80 -14.35
CA LYS A 336 -20.43 38.72 -13.30
C LYS A 336 -19.96 37.29 -13.01
N ARG A 337 -20.80 36.29 -13.31
CA ARG A 337 -20.57 34.86 -13.05
C ARG A 337 -20.12 34.09 -14.29
N MET A 338 -20.46 34.59 -15.48
CA MET A 338 -19.96 34.10 -16.75
C MET A 338 -18.43 34.23 -16.81
N TRP A 339 -17.77 33.32 -17.51
CA TRP A 339 -16.33 33.26 -17.71
C TRP A 339 -15.97 33.78 -19.11
N SER A 340 -16.86 33.64 -20.09
CA SER A 340 -16.66 34.07 -21.46
C SER A 340 -16.78 35.58 -21.64
N ASN A 341 -15.68 36.25 -21.99
CA ASN A 341 -15.70 37.68 -22.37
C ASN A 341 -16.50 38.00 -23.65
N PRO A 342 -16.43 37.19 -24.74
CA PRO A 342 -17.20 37.49 -25.94
C PRO A 342 -18.72 37.39 -25.70
N GLU A 343 -19.18 36.39 -24.95
CA GLU A 343 -20.63 36.21 -24.67
C GLU A 343 -21.17 37.30 -23.74
N LYS A 344 -20.40 37.72 -22.72
CA LYS A 344 -20.74 38.91 -21.92
C LYS A 344 -20.93 40.15 -22.77
N THR A 345 -20.00 40.38 -23.70
CA THR A 345 -20.06 41.55 -24.59
C THR A 345 -21.26 41.48 -25.52
N ALA A 346 -21.57 40.29 -26.07
CA ALA A 346 -22.73 40.08 -26.91
C ALA A 346 -24.05 40.32 -26.16
N LEU A 347 -24.18 39.79 -24.94
CA LEU A 347 -25.36 39.98 -24.09
C LEU A 347 -25.52 41.46 -23.68
N ASP A 348 -24.44 42.11 -23.26
CA ASP A 348 -24.46 43.53 -22.89
C ASP A 348 -24.87 44.42 -24.07
N ASN A 349 -24.28 44.19 -25.25
CA ASN A 349 -24.65 44.90 -26.48
C ASN A 349 -26.13 44.71 -26.82
N THR A 350 -26.64 43.48 -26.74
CA THR A 350 -28.06 43.20 -27.04
C THR A 350 -28.99 43.89 -26.05
N ILE A 351 -28.64 43.94 -24.76
CA ILE A 351 -29.43 44.66 -23.75
C ILE A 351 -29.39 46.17 -23.99
N ASN A 352 -28.23 46.72 -24.35
CA ASN A 352 -28.08 48.15 -24.66
C ASN A 352 -28.89 48.53 -25.92
N ASP A 353 -28.91 47.67 -26.94
CA ASP A 353 -29.72 47.86 -28.15
C ASP A 353 -31.23 47.86 -27.82
N LEU A 354 -31.69 46.90 -26.99
CA LEU A 354 -33.08 46.89 -26.51
C LEU A 354 -33.44 48.16 -25.72
N GLN A 355 -32.51 48.68 -24.91
CA GLN A 355 -32.70 49.92 -24.17
C GLN A 355 -32.79 51.14 -25.11
N SER A 356 -31.91 51.25 -26.10
CA SER A 356 -31.97 52.35 -27.07
C SER A 356 -33.30 52.34 -27.84
N GLN A 357 -33.72 51.17 -28.32
CA GLN A 357 -34.97 51.03 -29.09
C GLN A 357 -36.22 51.38 -28.26
N VAL A 358 -36.27 50.97 -26.99
CA VAL A 358 -37.43 51.33 -26.14
C VAL A 358 -37.45 52.83 -25.80
N GLU A 359 -36.28 53.46 -25.65
CA GLU A 359 -36.16 54.91 -25.45
C GLU A 359 -36.58 55.69 -26.72
N GLU A 360 -36.23 55.21 -27.91
CA GLU A 360 -36.67 55.78 -29.18
C GLU A 360 -38.19 55.72 -29.34
N LEU A 361 -38.81 54.56 -29.06
CA LEU A 361 -40.28 54.41 -29.07
C LEU A 361 -40.96 55.30 -28.03
N GLU A 362 -40.34 55.54 -26.88
CA GLU A 362 -40.85 56.46 -25.86
C GLU A 362 -40.87 57.91 -26.35
N GLN A 363 -39.88 58.33 -27.14
CA GLN A 363 -39.87 59.66 -27.76
C GLN A 363 -40.93 59.81 -28.86
N MET A 364 -41.26 58.73 -29.58
CA MET A 364 -42.33 58.72 -30.60
C MET A 364 -43.74 58.69 -29.99
N THR A 365 -43.87 58.26 -28.72
CA THR A 365 -45.16 58.18 -28.04
C THR A 365 -45.63 59.57 -27.59
N PRO A 366 -46.87 60.01 -27.89
CA PRO A 366 -47.37 61.32 -27.49
C PRO A 366 -47.28 61.56 -25.98
N LYS A 367 -46.82 62.74 -25.56
CA LYS A 367 -46.77 63.11 -24.14
C LYS A 367 -48.17 63.07 -23.52
N GLU A 368 -48.25 62.62 -22.26
CA GLU A 368 -49.47 62.39 -21.47
C GLU A 368 -50.47 63.58 -21.55
N ASN A 369 -49.96 64.81 -21.67
CA ASN A 369 -50.73 66.04 -21.80
C ASN A 369 -51.57 66.15 -23.10
N VAL A 370 -51.19 65.45 -24.17
CA VAL A 370 -51.92 65.45 -25.45
C VAL A 370 -53.13 64.51 -25.38
N GLN A 371 -53.00 63.36 -24.69
CA GLN A 371 -54.07 62.37 -24.52
C GLN A 371 -55.23 62.82 -23.62
N ILE A 372 -54.95 63.71 -22.65
CA ILE A 372 -55.96 64.30 -21.75
C ILE A 372 -56.92 65.23 -22.53
N THR A 373 -56.47 65.79 -23.66
CA THR A 373 -57.26 66.74 -24.46
C THR A 373 -58.34 66.05 -25.31
N ASP A 374 -58.17 64.76 -25.59
CA ASP A 374 -59.03 63.97 -26.50
C ASP A 374 -60.05 63.07 -25.77
N SER A 375 -60.03 63.01 -24.43
CA SER A 375 -60.89 62.11 -23.63
C SER A 375 -61.51 62.79 -22.40
N HIS A 376 -62.66 62.29 -21.91
CA HIS A 376 -63.34 62.86 -20.73
C HIS A 376 -62.49 62.58 -19.46
N PRO A 377 -62.21 63.58 -18.59
CA PRO A 377 -61.28 63.45 -17.45
C PRO A 377 -61.49 62.21 -16.56
N GLN A 378 -62.74 61.89 -16.23
CA GLN A 378 -63.09 60.75 -15.37
C GLN A 378 -62.78 59.39 -16.03
N THR A 379 -62.86 59.29 -17.35
CA THR A 379 -62.54 58.07 -18.12
C THR A 379 -61.03 57.87 -18.24
N TYR A 380 -60.28 58.96 -18.36
CA TYR A 380 -58.83 58.93 -18.33
C TYR A 380 -58.32 58.44 -16.97
N GLU A 381 -58.89 58.93 -15.86
CA GLU A 381 -58.54 58.48 -14.50
C GLU A 381 -58.78 56.99 -14.30
N ILE A 382 -59.99 56.48 -14.62
CA ILE A 382 -60.32 55.05 -14.49
C ILE A 382 -59.41 54.19 -15.38
N ARG A 383 -59.16 54.62 -16.62
CA ARG A 383 -58.24 53.92 -17.53
C ARG A 383 -56.84 53.85 -16.91
N LYS A 384 -56.31 54.96 -16.41
CA LYS A 384 -54.97 55.04 -15.84
C LYS A 384 -54.82 54.12 -14.62
N GLU A 385 -55.81 54.10 -13.73
CA GLU A 385 -55.81 53.18 -12.59
C GLU A 385 -55.83 51.71 -13.02
N ILE A 386 -56.58 51.34 -14.06
CA ILE A 386 -56.58 49.98 -14.61
C ILE A 386 -55.22 49.64 -15.22
N GLU A 387 -54.64 50.55 -15.99
CA GLU A 387 -53.33 50.36 -16.61
C GLU A 387 -52.22 50.16 -15.55
N ASP A 388 -52.23 50.97 -14.49
CA ASP A 388 -51.26 50.85 -13.39
C ASP A 388 -51.48 49.56 -12.58
N ALA A 389 -52.72 49.12 -12.41
CA ALA A 389 -53.07 47.85 -11.77
C ALA A 389 -52.58 46.64 -12.59
N ILE A 390 -52.80 46.63 -13.91
CA ILE A 390 -52.30 45.61 -14.83
C ILE A 390 -50.77 45.56 -14.77
N LEU A 391 -50.11 46.71 -14.85
CA LEU A 391 -48.65 46.81 -14.74
C LEU A 391 -48.15 46.22 -13.41
N GLY A 392 -48.80 46.57 -12.30
CA GLY A 392 -48.48 46.03 -10.97
C GLY A 392 -48.58 44.51 -10.91
N ASN A 393 -49.67 43.93 -11.43
CA ASN A 393 -49.86 42.47 -11.49
C ASN A 393 -48.79 41.79 -12.34
N LYS A 394 -48.47 42.32 -13.52
CA LYS A 394 -47.43 41.77 -14.40
C LYS A 394 -46.04 41.82 -13.76
N ILE A 395 -45.71 42.87 -13.01
CA ILE A 395 -44.45 42.95 -12.24
C ILE A 395 -44.38 41.85 -11.18
N LEU A 396 -45.43 41.67 -10.38
CA LEU A 396 -45.48 40.63 -9.35
C LEU A 396 -45.36 39.22 -9.95
N MET A 397 -46.01 38.98 -11.10
CA MET A 397 -45.91 37.69 -11.79
C MET A 397 -44.50 37.34 -12.26
N HIS A 398 -43.69 38.34 -12.63
CA HIS A 398 -42.29 38.10 -13.00
C HIS A 398 -41.40 37.71 -11.82
N HIS A 399 -41.68 38.21 -10.61
CA HIS A 399 -40.97 37.78 -9.40
C HIS A 399 -41.23 36.31 -9.04
N LEU A 400 -42.38 35.76 -9.45
CA LEU A 400 -42.73 34.36 -9.19
C LEU A 400 -41.99 33.35 -10.09
N ASP A 401 -41.28 33.81 -11.13
CA ASP A 401 -40.53 32.97 -12.07
C ASP A 401 -39.14 32.54 -11.54
N GLU A 402 -38.71 33.04 -10.38
CA GLU A 402 -37.43 32.66 -9.77
C GLU A 402 -37.38 31.17 -9.38
N ARG A 403 -36.20 30.53 -9.46
CA ARG A 403 -36.05 29.12 -9.06
C ARG A 403 -35.99 28.98 -7.54
N ALA A 404 -36.28 27.77 -7.05
CA ALA A 404 -36.25 27.47 -5.62
C ALA A 404 -34.81 27.38 -5.08
N ALA A 405 -34.46 28.25 -4.13
CA ALA A 405 -33.11 28.37 -3.57
C ALA A 405 -32.63 27.09 -2.87
N LEU A 406 -31.32 26.77 -2.96
CA LEU A 406 -30.70 25.60 -2.36
C LEU A 406 -30.87 25.55 -0.84
N PHE A 407 -30.55 26.66 -0.16
CA PHE A 407 -30.50 26.71 1.29
C PHE A 407 -31.90 26.86 1.88
N PRO A 408 -32.23 26.12 2.96
CA PRO A 408 -33.53 26.22 3.62
C PRO A 408 -33.90 27.65 4.05
N ASP A 409 -32.95 28.45 4.53
CA ASP A 409 -33.18 29.82 4.99
C ASP A 409 -33.57 30.78 3.86
N ASP A 410 -32.89 30.67 2.72
CA ASP A 410 -33.20 31.44 1.52
C ASP A 410 -34.57 31.03 0.95
N LEU A 411 -34.85 29.72 0.96
CA LEU A 411 -36.12 29.17 0.51
C LEU A 411 -37.29 29.59 1.42
N LEU A 412 -37.08 29.66 2.73
CA LEU A 412 -38.03 30.23 3.69
C LEU A 412 -38.28 31.72 3.41
N SER A 413 -37.24 32.46 3.01
CA SER A 413 -37.38 33.86 2.60
C SER A 413 -38.22 33.99 1.32
N GLN A 414 -38.01 33.12 0.33
CA GLN A 414 -38.85 33.05 -0.88
C GLN A 414 -40.31 32.71 -0.54
N ILE A 415 -40.54 31.78 0.38
CA ILE A 415 -41.89 31.42 0.86
C ILE A 415 -42.58 32.62 1.52
N LYS A 416 -41.86 33.37 2.38
CA LYS A 416 -42.38 34.59 3.02
C LYS A 416 -42.77 35.64 1.97
N CYS A 417 -41.91 35.89 0.99
CA CYS A 417 -42.20 36.80 -0.11
C CYS A 417 -43.44 36.35 -0.89
N CYS A 418 -43.56 35.07 -1.24
CA CYS A 418 -44.71 34.55 -1.96
C CYS A 418 -46.02 34.69 -1.16
N LYS A 419 -45.98 34.44 0.16
CA LYS A 419 -47.12 34.66 1.07
C LYS A 419 -47.51 36.14 1.15
N ALA A 420 -46.54 37.04 1.16
CA ALA A 420 -46.80 38.49 1.11
C ALA A 420 -47.51 38.87 -0.19
N VAL A 421 -47.03 38.40 -1.35
CA VAL A 421 -47.69 38.63 -2.66
C VAL A 421 -49.14 38.13 -2.66
N ILE A 422 -49.41 36.93 -2.13
CA ILE A 422 -50.77 36.39 -2.02
C ILE A 422 -51.64 37.27 -1.11
N SER A 423 -51.08 37.76 0.00
CA SER A 423 -51.81 38.59 0.96
C SER A 423 -52.13 39.97 0.36
N ASP A 424 -51.15 40.62 -0.24
CA ASP A 424 -51.30 41.90 -0.95
C ASP A 424 -52.32 41.79 -2.10
N ALA A 425 -52.29 40.69 -2.85
CA ALA A 425 -53.23 40.46 -3.94
C ALA A 425 -54.68 40.33 -3.41
N LYS A 426 -54.88 39.58 -2.32
CA LYS A 426 -56.19 39.46 -1.66
C LYS A 426 -56.69 40.78 -1.07
N GLU A 427 -55.80 41.58 -0.48
CA GLU A 427 -56.17 42.90 0.05
C GLU A 427 -56.64 43.86 -1.06
N LYS A 428 -56.02 43.78 -2.24
CA LYS A 428 -56.36 44.62 -3.40
C LYS A 428 -57.54 44.10 -4.22
N GLU A 429 -57.98 42.86 -4.02
CA GLU A 429 -59.13 42.23 -4.70
C GLU A 429 -60.40 43.10 -4.76
N PRO A 430 -60.94 43.64 -3.65
CA PRO A 430 -62.14 44.47 -3.70
C PRO A 430 -61.93 45.77 -4.49
N THR A 431 -60.71 46.30 -4.51
CA THR A 431 -60.36 47.49 -5.30
C THR A 431 -60.36 47.16 -6.79
N PHE A 432 -59.80 46.01 -7.18
CA PHE A 432 -59.81 45.56 -8.58
C PHE A 432 -61.23 45.25 -9.10
N ILE A 433 -62.06 44.62 -8.27
CA ILE A 433 -63.47 44.35 -8.62
C ILE A 433 -64.23 45.66 -8.83
N LYS A 434 -64.13 46.60 -7.89
CA LYS A 434 -64.76 47.93 -8.01
C LYS A 434 -64.29 48.67 -9.26
N LEU A 435 -62.99 48.66 -9.53
CA LEU A 435 -62.40 49.34 -10.67
C LEU A 435 -62.86 48.72 -12.00
N ALA A 436 -62.99 47.39 -12.06
CA ALA A 436 -63.52 46.70 -13.23
C ALA A 436 -65.01 46.98 -13.46
N ASP A 437 -65.81 47.00 -12.39
CA ASP A 437 -67.25 47.31 -12.43
C ASP A 437 -67.49 48.78 -12.85
N GLU A 438 -66.70 49.71 -12.30
CA GLU A 438 -66.76 51.14 -12.61
C GLU A 438 -66.35 51.40 -14.07
N ALA A 439 -65.34 50.70 -14.58
CA ALA A 439 -64.98 50.72 -15.99
C ALA A 439 -66.06 50.15 -16.91
N GLN A 440 -66.73 49.05 -16.51
CA GLN A 440 -67.84 48.47 -17.26
C GLN A 440 -69.05 49.43 -17.32
N HIS A 441 -69.35 50.08 -16.20
CA HIS A 441 -70.42 51.07 -16.10
C HIS A 441 -70.13 52.30 -16.98
N VAL A 442 -68.93 52.87 -16.90
CA VAL A 442 -68.52 54.01 -17.72
C VAL A 442 -68.46 53.65 -19.21
N ALA A 443 -67.97 52.45 -19.55
CA ALA A 443 -67.91 51.97 -20.94
C ALA A 443 -69.31 51.92 -21.60
N SER A 444 -70.36 51.59 -20.85
CA SER A 444 -71.74 51.52 -21.36
C SER A 444 -72.32 52.87 -21.81
N HIS A 445 -71.71 53.98 -21.40
CA HIS A 445 -72.13 55.34 -21.73
C HIS A 445 -71.23 56.02 -22.80
N MET A 446 -70.31 55.28 -23.41
CA MET A 446 -69.28 55.80 -24.32
C MET A 446 -69.47 55.44 -25.81
N PRO A 447 -68.84 56.19 -26.75
CA PRO A 447 -68.75 55.83 -28.16
C PRO A 447 -68.15 54.43 -28.36
N SER A 448 -68.61 53.69 -29.38
CA SER A 448 -68.32 52.26 -29.57
C SER A 448 -66.83 51.87 -29.52
N LYS A 449 -65.94 52.76 -29.98
CA LYS A 449 -64.48 52.53 -30.00
C LYS A 449 -63.80 52.70 -28.63
N GLU A 450 -64.30 53.61 -27.79
CA GLU A 450 -63.75 53.81 -26.43
C GLU A 450 -64.34 52.79 -25.44
N ASN A 451 -65.62 52.46 -25.62
CA ASN A 451 -66.29 51.38 -24.91
C ASN A 451 -65.55 50.04 -25.08
N SER A 452 -65.21 49.67 -26.32
CA SER A 452 -64.48 48.43 -26.60
C SER A 452 -63.08 48.43 -25.97
N ALA A 453 -62.34 49.53 -26.03
CA ALA A 453 -61.01 49.63 -25.43
C ALA A 453 -61.03 49.50 -23.89
N LEU A 454 -61.95 50.21 -23.22
CA LEU A 454 -62.07 50.17 -21.76
C LEU A 454 -62.59 48.81 -21.27
N SER A 455 -63.53 48.20 -22.00
CA SER A 455 -64.04 46.85 -21.70
C SER A 455 -62.95 45.79 -21.81
N ILE A 456 -62.05 45.88 -22.80
CA ILE A 456 -60.97 44.90 -22.93
C ILE A 456 -59.92 45.08 -21.82
N LEU A 457 -59.55 46.32 -21.46
CA LEU A 457 -58.65 46.58 -20.34
C LEU A 457 -59.22 46.05 -19.01
N SER A 458 -60.52 46.24 -18.77
CA SER A 458 -61.20 45.68 -17.60
C SER A 458 -61.13 44.16 -17.56
N HIS A 459 -61.38 43.48 -18.70
CA HIS A 459 -61.25 42.03 -18.80
C HIS A 459 -59.80 41.56 -18.61
N GLU A 460 -58.81 42.27 -19.14
CA GLU A 460 -57.39 41.95 -18.97
C GLU A 460 -56.97 42.07 -17.50
N LEU A 461 -57.40 43.12 -16.79
CA LEU A 461 -57.16 43.27 -15.35
C LEU A 461 -57.72 42.09 -14.56
N GLN A 462 -58.97 41.70 -14.82
CA GLN A 462 -59.60 40.56 -14.15
C GLN A 462 -58.85 39.25 -14.43
N THR A 463 -58.44 39.03 -15.68
CA THR A 463 -57.72 37.83 -16.12
C THR A 463 -56.32 37.77 -15.49
N ASP A 464 -55.56 38.86 -15.54
CA ASP A 464 -54.21 38.96 -14.98
C ASP A 464 -54.22 38.79 -13.47
N TYR A 465 -55.22 39.33 -12.78
CA TYR A 465 -55.39 39.14 -11.34
C TYR A 465 -55.64 37.66 -10.99
N GLN A 466 -56.59 36.99 -11.69
CA GLN A 466 -56.84 35.56 -11.48
C GLN A 466 -55.59 34.72 -11.75
N PHE A 467 -54.84 35.05 -12.80
CA PHE A 467 -53.60 34.36 -13.13
C PHE A 467 -52.50 34.58 -12.08
N LEU A 468 -52.38 35.79 -11.53
CA LEU A 468 -51.46 36.09 -10.42
C LEU A 468 -51.79 35.25 -9.17
N ILE A 469 -53.05 35.15 -8.78
CA ILE A 469 -53.49 34.33 -7.62
C ILE A 469 -53.19 32.85 -7.86
N LEU A 470 -53.49 32.34 -9.06
CA LEU A 470 -53.22 30.95 -9.41
C LEU A 470 -51.71 30.65 -9.39
N LYS A 471 -50.92 31.48 -10.08
CA LYS A 471 -49.46 31.32 -10.21
C LYS A 471 -48.76 31.43 -8.85
N SER A 472 -49.14 32.40 -8.02
CA SER A 472 -48.57 32.56 -6.67
C SER A 472 -48.93 31.38 -5.76
N SER A 473 -50.15 30.87 -5.81
CA SER A 473 -50.56 29.69 -5.03
C SER A 473 -49.81 28.42 -5.46
N GLN A 474 -49.68 28.19 -6.77
CA GLN A 474 -48.89 27.08 -7.32
C GLN A 474 -47.41 27.20 -6.93
N LYS A 475 -46.86 28.42 -7.01
CA LYS A 475 -45.48 28.70 -6.63
C LYS A 475 -45.24 28.43 -5.15
N LEU A 476 -46.14 28.87 -4.29
CA LEU A 476 -46.05 28.62 -2.85
C LEU A 476 -46.02 27.11 -2.54
N GLN A 477 -46.94 26.34 -3.14
CA GLN A 477 -46.98 24.88 -2.96
C GLN A 477 -45.69 24.20 -3.44
N GLN A 478 -45.12 24.68 -4.56
CA GLN A 478 -43.84 24.21 -5.06
C GLN A 478 -42.70 24.48 -4.06
N LEU A 479 -42.60 25.71 -3.54
CA LEU A 479 -41.55 26.10 -2.60
C LEU A 479 -41.65 25.33 -1.28
N GLU A 480 -42.85 25.17 -0.74
CA GLU A 480 -43.10 24.40 0.49
C GLU A 480 -42.75 22.91 0.31
N SER A 481 -43.05 22.32 -0.86
CA SER A 481 -42.62 20.95 -1.19
C SER A 481 -41.10 20.80 -1.29
N GLN A 482 -40.40 21.83 -1.79
CA GLN A 482 -38.93 21.83 -1.87
C GLN A 482 -38.28 22.03 -0.51
N LEU A 483 -38.90 22.82 0.39
CA LEU A 483 -38.33 23.10 1.72
C LEU A 483 -38.09 21.81 2.50
N GLY A 484 -39.09 20.93 2.60
CA GLY A 484 -38.94 19.65 3.31
C GLY A 484 -37.86 18.74 2.69
N LYS A 485 -37.62 18.83 1.38
CA LYS A 485 -36.55 18.07 0.70
C LYS A 485 -35.18 18.64 1.05
N ARG A 486 -35.02 19.97 1.00
CA ARG A 486 -33.76 20.67 1.31
C ARG A 486 -33.37 20.53 2.77
N GLU A 487 -34.32 20.68 3.71
CA GLU A 487 -34.09 20.44 5.15
C GLU A 487 -33.60 19.01 5.41
N LYS A 488 -34.27 18.01 4.81
CA LYS A 488 -33.87 16.60 4.94
C LYS A 488 -32.48 16.33 4.35
N LEU A 489 -32.13 16.97 3.24
CA LEU A 489 -30.80 16.86 2.63
C LEU A 489 -29.71 17.39 3.57
N PHE A 490 -29.84 18.63 4.06
CA PHE A 490 -28.84 19.24 4.92
C PHE A 490 -28.74 18.56 6.29
N ALA A 491 -29.85 18.12 6.88
CA ALA A 491 -29.82 17.32 8.11
C ALA A 491 -29.05 16.00 7.94
N ASN A 492 -29.19 15.35 6.77
CA ASN A 492 -28.43 14.13 6.47
C ASN A 492 -26.94 14.41 6.25
N ILE A 493 -26.59 15.53 5.61
CA ILE A 493 -25.20 15.97 5.43
C ILE A 493 -24.54 16.23 6.81
N GLU A 494 -25.19 17.00 7.68
CA GLU A 494 -24.70 17.28 9.03
C GLU A 494 -24.52 16.00 9.86
N LYS A 495 -25.49 15.09 9.77
CA LYS A 495 -25.41 13.78 10.43
C LYS A 495 -24.20 12.97 9.94
N PHE A 496 -23.92 12.99 8.63
CA PHE A 496 -22.74 12.35 8.06
C PHE A 496 -21.46 13.00 8.60
N GLU A 497 -21.34 14.33 8.55
CA GLU A 497 -20.18 15.04 9.08
C GLU A 497 -19.90 14.72 10.55
N ALA A 498 -20.93 14.75 11.40
CA ALA A 498 -20.80 14.43 12.81
C ALA A 498 -20.33 12.98 13.04
N GLN A 499 -20.81 12.02 12.25
CA GLN A 499 -20.33 10.63 12.34
C GLN A 499 -18.90 10.47 11.85
N LEU A 500 -18.54 11.14 10.75
CA LEU A 500 -17.18 11.13 10.24
C LEU A 500 -16.19 11.69 11.26
N GLN A 501 -16.57 12.77 11.95
CA GLN A 501 -15.76 13.35 13.02
C GLN A 501 -15.62 12.39 14.21
N LYS A 502 -16.69 11.67 14.60
CA LYS A 502 -16.63 10.62 15.62
C LYS A 502 -15.69 9.48 15.22
N ILE A 503 -15.71 9.06 13.96
CA ILE A 503 -14.82 8.01 13.44
C ILE A 503 -13.36 8.47 13.50
N MET A 504 -13.07 9.72 13.10
CA MET A 504 -11.71 10.27 13.16
C MET A 504 -11.21 10.41 14.61
N ALA A 505 -12.07 10.84 15.55
CA ALA A 505 -11.71 10.89 16.97
C ALA A 505 -11.49 9.49 17.57
N ALA A 506 -12.27 8.49 17.14
CA ALA A 506 -12.10 7.11 17.59
C ALA A 506 -10.83 6.45 17.03
N SER A 507 -10.36 6.90 15.86
CA SER A 507 -9.12 6.42 15.24
C SER A 507 -7.88 7.15 15.75
N SER A 508 -8.01 8.29 16.45
CA SER A 508 -6.90 9.06 17.01
C SER A 508 -6.42 8.57 18.40
N LEU A 509 -6.85 7.38 18.86
CA LEU A 509 -6.46 6.84 20.15
C LEU A 509 -4.92 6.84 20.32
N ASP A 510 -4.49 7.30 21.48
CA ASP A 510 -3.09 7.51 21.88
C ASP A 510 -2.37 6.16 21.98
N ILE A 511 -1.45 5.91 21.05
CA ILE A 511 -0.78 4.61 20.82
C ILE A 511 0.05 4.18 22.03
N ASP A 512 0.37 5.11 22.93
CA ASP A 512 1.35 4.89 23.98
C ASP A 512 0.75 4.39 25.31
N LYS A 513 -0.57 4.21 25.42
CA LYS A 513 -1.25 3.94 26.71
C LYS A 513 -2.10 2.67 26.77
N THR A 514 -2.36 1.99 25.66
CA THR A 514 -3.29 0.85 25.61
C THR A 514 -2.57 -0.47 25.34
N ASN A 515 -3.13 -1.57 25.85
CA ASN A 515 -2.59 -2.92 25.59
C ASN A 515 -2.76 -3.24 24.09
N ILE A 516 -1.68 -3.68 23.40
CA ILE A 516 -1.64 -4.04 21.97
C ILE A 516 -2.83 -4.93 21.56
N LYS A 517 -3.26 -5.87 22.42
CA LYS A 517 -4.42 -6.72 22.13
C LYS A 517 -5.74 -5.92 22.12
N SER A 518 -5.94 -5.05 23.09
CA SER A 518 -7.13 -4.18 23.14
C SER A 518 -7.14 -3.16 22.00
N GLU A 519 -5.98 -2.68 21.57
CA GLU A 519 -5.84 -1.81 20.40
C GLU A 519 -6.21 -2.54 19.13
N PHE A 520 -5.74 -3.77 18.97
CA PHE A 520 -6.08 -4.63 17.84
C PHE A 520 -7.59 -4.86 17.74
N ASP A 521 -8.22 -5.29 18.84
CA ASP A 521 -9.65 -5.56 18.90
C ASP A 521 -10.47 -4.28 18.62
N HIS A 522 -10.02 -3.12 19.12
CA HIS A 522 -10.65 -1.82 18.84
C HIS A 522 -10.55 -1.43 17.37
N MET A 523 -9.36 -1.55 16.78
CA MET A 523 -9.12 -1.22 15.37
C MET A 523 -9.88 -2.14 14.42
N GLN A 524 -9.93 -3.44 14.72
CA GLN A 524 -10.67 -4.41 13.92
C GLN A 524 -12.18 -4.13 13.97
N ASN A 525 -12.72 -3.83 15.15
CA ASN A 525 -14.12 -3.43 15.34
C ASN A 525 -14.45 -2.12 14.59
N LEU A 526 -13.55 -1.15 14.61
CA LEU A 526 -13.69 0.10 13.86
C LEU A 526 -13.65 -0.15 12.35
N LEU A 527 -12.74 -1.01 11.86
CA LEU A 527 -12.60 -1.39 10.46
C LEU A 527 -13.83 -2.15 9.94
N GLU A 528 -14.48 -2.97 10.77
CA GLU A 528 -15.69 -3.70 10.39
C GLU A 528 -16.93 -2.80 10.32
N LYS A 529 -17.09 -1.89 11.29
CA LYS A 529 -18.29 -1.03 11.41
C LYS A 529 -18.26 0.20 10.53
N THR A 530 -17.08 0.77 10.27
CA THR A 530 -16.93 2.05 9.56
C THR A 530 -17.43 1.97 8.11
N PRO A 531 -17.04 0.98 7.29
CA PRO A 531 -17.48 0.91 5.89
C PRO A 531 -19.00 0.80 5.74
N LYS A 532 -19.67 0.00 6.59
CA LYS A 532 -21.13 -0.18 6.57
C LYS A 532 -21.85 1.14 6.88
N LYS A 533 -21.46 1.82 7.96
CA LYS A 533 -22.03 3.11 8.35
C LYS A 533 -21.83 4.18 7.28
N VAL A 534 -20.62 4.25 6.73
CA VAL A 534 -20.28 5.16 5.63
C VAL A 534 -21.16 4.91 4.42
N GLN A 535 -21.30 3.65 4.00
CA GLN A 535 -22.05 3.28 2.81
C GLN A 535 -23.55 3.58 2.97
N GLU A 536 -24.13 3.29 4.14
CA GLU A 536 -25.51 3.65 4.47
C GLU A 536 -25.74 5.17 4.39
N MET A 537 -24.78 5.96 4.88
CA MET A 537 -24.87 7.42 4.86
C MET A 537 -24.69 8.00 3.46
N GLU A 538 -23.72 7.51 2.70
CA GLU A 538 -23.52 7.89 1.30
C GLU A 538 -24.79 7.59 0.49
N ALA A 539 -25.40 6.41 0.67
CA ALA A 539 -26.63 6.04 -0.03
C ALA A 539 -27.83 6.96 0.34
N LEU A 540 -27.99 7.30 1.63
CA LEU A 540 -29.04 8.20 2.10
C LEU A 540 -28.88 9.62 1.55
N VAL A 541 -27.66 10.12 1.48
CA VAL A 541 -27.37 11.46 0.95
C VAL A 541 -27.52 11.48 -0.58
N ASP A 542 -27.06 10.45 -1.28
CA ASP A 542 -27.20 10.34 -2.73
C ASP A 542 -28.66 10.25 -3.18
N ALA A 543 -29.49 9.50 -2.45
CA ALA A 543 -30.93 9.40 -2.71
C ALA A 543 -31.61 10.78 -2.56
N ASN A 544 -31.37 11.47 -1.44
CA ASN A 544 -31.94 12.80 -1.21
C ASN A 544 -31.41 13.86 -2.18
N CYS A 545 -30.17 13.74 -2.65
CA CYS A 545 -29.55 14.67 -3.57
C CYS A 545 -30.22 14.64 -4.95
N LYS A 546 -30.59 13.45 -5.46
CA LYS A 546 -31.34 13.33 -6.72
C LYS A 546 -32.68 14.05 -6.68
N ASP A 547 -33.40 13.92 -5.57
CA ASP A 547 -34.71 14.55 -5.40
C ASP A 547 -34.62 16.06 -5.15
N SER A 548 -33.55 16.50 -4.49
CA SER A 548 -33.33 17.89 -4.09
C SER A 548 -32.63 18.73 -5.17
N SER A 549 -31.93 18.10 -6.12
CA SER A 549 -31.19 18.80 -7.18
C SER A 549 -32.08 19.30 -8.32
N LYS A 550 -33.33 18.82 -8.40
CA LYS A 550 -34.26 19.21 -9.46
C LYS A 550 -34.63 20.70 -9.35
N GLY A 551 -34.29 21.46 -10.39
CA GLY A 551 -34.64 22.88 -10.50
C GLY A 551 -33.69 23.83 -9.78
N LEU A 552 -32.51 23.37 -9.35
CA LEU A 552 -31.44 24.23 -8.82
C LEU A 552 -30.85 25.13 -9.91
N TYR A 553 -30.19 26.22 -9.49
CA TYR A 553 -29.23 26.90 -10.33
C TYR A 553 -27.98 26.04 -10.53
N ALA A 554 -27.30 26.19 -11.67
CA ALA A 554 -26.12 25.38 -11.96
C ALA A 554 -25.01 25.53 -10.90
N PHE A 555 -24.81 26.75 -10.39
CA PHE A 555 -23.87 26.99 -9.31
C PHE A 555 -24.24 26.27 -8.01
N GLU A 556 -25.53 26.23 -7.66
CA GLU A 556 -25.99 25.51 -6.47
C GLU A 556 -25.81 23.99 -6.63
N GLN A 557 -26.03 23.47 -7.84
CA GLN A 557 -25.78 22.07 -8.16
C GLN A 557 -24.29 21.73 -8.08
N LEU A 558 -23.41 22.64 -8.54
CA LEU A 558 -21.96 22.51 -8.38
C LEU A 558 -21.54 22.52 -6.91
N PHE A 559 -22.05 23.47 -6.13
CA PHE A 559 -21.80 23.55 -4.69
C PHE A 559 -22.19 22.25 -3.99
N LEU A 560 -23.39 21.73 -4.28
CA LEU A 560 -23.87 20.49 -3.70
C LEU A 560 -22.97 19.31 -4.09
N ASN A 561 -22.61 19.20 -5.37
CA ASN A 561 -21.69 18.17 -5.85
C ASN A 561 -20.31 18.25 -5.19
N ASP A 562 -19.78 19.47 -4.98
CA ASP A 562 -18.51 19.71 -4.30
C ASP A 562 -18.56 19.31 -2.83
N CYS A 563 -19.65 19.66 -2.13
CA CYS A 563 -19.91 19.25 -0.75
C CYS A 563 -19.91 17.71 -0.63
N LEU A 564 -20.66 17.01 -1.48
CA LEU A 564 -20.70 15.55 -1.49
C LEU A 564 -19.35 14.91 -1.83
N ARG A 565 -18.61 15.48 -2.79
CA ARG A 565 -17.26 15.01 -3.13
C ARG A 565 -16.32 15.17 -1.94
N SER A 566 -16.39 16.30 -1.24
CA SER A 566 -15.58 16.57 -0.04
C SER A 566 -15.86 15.52 1.04
N LEU A 567 -17.11 15.23 1.35
CA LEU A 567 -17.51 14.22 2.33
C LEU A 567 -16.96 12.83 1.99
N ARG A 568 -17.12 12.39 0.73
CA ARG A 568 -16.56 11.10 0.26
C ARG A 568 -15.04 11.07 0.35
N SER A 569 -14.37 12.19 0.04
CA SER A 569 -12.90 12.26 0.11
C SER A 569 -12.38 12.16 1.55
N ARG A 570 -13.01 12.87 2.49
CA ARG A 570 -12.67 12.83 3.93
C ARG A 570 -12.98 11.45 4.51
N THR A 571 -14.05 10.81 4.07
CA THR A 571 -14.41 9.44 4.43
C THR A 571 -13.36 8.42 3.99
N LYS A 572 -12.93 8.50 2.73
CA LYS A 572 -11.82 7.65 2.23
C LYS A 572 -10.54 7.89 3.00
N ARG A 573 -10.24 9.15 3.34
CA ARG A 573 -9.10 9.52 4.17
C ARG A 573 -9.18 8.84 5.55
N ALA A 574 -10.32 8.92 6.22
CA ALA A 574 -10.54 8.26 7.51
C ALA A 574 -10.38 6.73 7.42
N CYS A 575 -10.96 6.08 6.41
CA CYS A 575 -10.80 4.65 6.18
C CYS A 575 -9.32 4.26 5.95
N ARG A 576 -8.56 5.05 5.18
CA ARG A 576 -7.12 4.80 4.97
C ARG A 576 -6.34 4.91 6.28
N VAL A 577 -6.60 5.94 7.09
CA VAL A 577 -5.94 6.08 8.40
C VAL A 577 -6.22 4.87 9.29
N ILE A 578 -7.47 4.38 9.32
CA ILE A 578 -7.84 3.18 10.08
C ILE A 578 -7.09 1.95 9.55
N GLN A 579 -7.02 1.76 8.24
CA GLN A 579 -6.29 0.64 7.62
C GLN A 579 -4.78 0.68 7.90
N ILE A 580 -4.16 1.87 7.83
CA ILE A 580 -2.73 2.03 8.14
C ILE A 580 -2.47 1.66 9.60
N LYS A 581 -3.29 2.15 10.52
CA LYS A 581 -3.17 1.81 11.95
C LYS A 581 -3.42 0.32 12.20
N ASP A 582 -4.41 -0.29 11.54
CA ASP A 582 -4.65 -1.73 11.61
C ASP A 582 -3.43 -2.54 11.17
N ARG A 583 -2.82 -2.20 10.01
CA ARG A 583 -1.58 -2.83 9.55
C ARG A 583 -0.44 -2.67 10.55
N LEU A 584 -0.28 -1.48 11.12
CA LEU A 584 0.74 -1.23 12.13
C LEU A 584 0.55 -2.12 13.36
N VAL A 585 -0.68 -2.22 13.88
CA VAL A 585 -0.99 -3.08 15.04
C VAL A 585 -0.83 -4.56 14.68
N GLN A 586 -1.23 -4.99 13.48
CA GLN A 586 -0.98 -6.35 12.97
C GLN A 586 0.51 -6.70 12.90
N HIS A 587 1.35 -5.76 12.43
CA HIS A 587 2.79 -5.94 12.43
C HIS A 587 3.35 -6.05 13.85
N LYS A 588 2.92 -5.20 14.79
CA LYS A 588 3.29 -5.30 16.21
C LYS A 588 2.87 -6.65 16.81
N MET A 589 1.63 -7.09 16.57
CA MET A 589 1.11 -8.38 17.04
C MET A 589 1.86 -9.57 16.43
N GLY A 590 2.15 -9.53 15.13
CA GLY A 590 2.92 -10.56 14.44
C GLY A 590 4.36 -10.67 14.95
N ALA A 591 5.00 -9.54 15.22
CA ALA A 591 6.32 -9.49 15.86
C ALA A 591 6.28 -10.08 17.28
N TYR A 592 5.30 -9.69 18.09
CA TYR A 592 5.10 -10.25 19.42
C TYR A 592 4.87 -11.76 19.38
N LYS A 593 4.02 -12.24 18.47
CA LYS A 593 3.75 -13.68 18.31
C LYS A 593 5.02 -14.44 17.97
N LYS A 594 5.80 -13.98 16.98
CA LYS A 594 7.09 -14.59 16.62
C LYS A 594 8.07 -14.61 17.79
N PHE A 595 8.16 -13.51 18.54
CA PHE A 595 9.00 -13.42 19.72
C PHE A 595 8.59 -14.45 20.79
N SER A 596 7.29 -14.55 21.08
CA SER A 596 6.76 -15.52 22.05
C SER A 596 6.95 -16.98 21.60
N GLU A 597 6.86 -17.25 20.29
CA GLU A 597 7.12 -18.56 19.69
C GLU A 597 8.59 -18.93 19.79
N GLU A 598 9.49 -18.00 19.51
CA GLU A 598 10.93 -18.21 19.61
C GLU A 598 11.39 -18.44 21.05
N ILE A 599 10.86 -17.67 22.02
CA ILE A 599 11.09 -17.92 23.45
C ILE A 599 10.60 -19.31 23.84
N ARG A 600 9.40 -19.70 23.43
CA ARG A 600 8.84 -21.03 23.75
C ARG A 600 9.67 -22.16 23.13
N ALA A 601 10.13 -21.99 21.90
CA ALA A 601 11.01 -22.95 21.23
C ALA A 601 12.33 -23.09 21.97
N LEU A 602 12.95 -21.97 22.38
CA LEU A 602 14.18 -22.00 23.19
C LEU A 602 13.97 -22.59 24.58
N GLN A 603 12.83 -22.31 25.23
CA GLN A 603 12.44 -22.97 26.49
C GLN A 603 12.32 -24.49 26.31
N GLN A 604 11.72 -24.94 25.19
CA GLN A 604 11.62 -26.35 24.88
C GLN A 604 12.99 -26.98 24.59
N ASP A 605 13.82 -26.33 23.79
CA ASP A 605 15.21 -26.76 23.52
C ASP A 605 16.03 -26.87 24.81
N LEU A 606 15.82 -25.94 25.75
CA LEU A 606 16.44 -25.95 27.05
C LEU A 606 15.87 -27.02 27.99
N SER A 607 14.56 -27.28 27.93
CA SER A 607 13.95 -28.39 28.70
C SER A 607 14.42 -29.75 28.20
N ASN A 608 14.66 -29.89 26.89
CA ASN A 608 15.26 -31.09 26.30
C ASN A 608 16.77 -31.20 26.59
N PHE A 609 17.34 -30.21 27.28
CA PHE A 609 18.72 -30.19 27.76
C PHE A 609 18.85 -31.00 29.07
N HIS A 610 18.25 -32.19 29.11
CA HIS A 610 18.33 -33.13 30.23
C HIS A 610 19.55 -34.05 30.10
N PHE A 611 20.20 -34.31 31.24
CA PHE A 611 21.46 -35.02 31.32
C PHE A 611 21.32 -36.43 31.89
N ASP A 612 20.11 -36.98 31.96
CA ASP A 612 19.83 -38.21 32.70
C ASP A 612 20.59 -39.42 32.12
N GLU A 613 20.90 -39.42 30.82
CA GLU A 613 21.75 -40.45 30.19
C GLU A 613 23.24 -40.41 30.59
N LEU A 614 23.70 -39.33 31.25
CA LEU A 614 25.05 -39.18 31.80
C LEU A 614 25.12 -39.46 33.31
N GLU A 615 24.00 -39.90 33.92
CA GLU A 615 23.95 -40.33 35.33
C GLU A 615 24.43 -41.77 35.56
N LEU A 616 24.93 -42.44 34.52
CA LEU A 616 25.42 -43.81 34.61
C LEU A 616 26.67 -43.93 35.49
N SER A 617 26.82 -45.07 36.15
CA SER A 617 27.99 -45.37 36.97
C SER A 617 29.28 -45.34 36.13
N PRO A 618 30.45 -44.95 36.70
CA PRO A 618 31.73 -44.90 35.99
C PRO A 618 32.09 -46.19 35.23
N GLU A 619 31.60 -47.34 35.70
CA GLU A 619 31.74 -48.66 35.09
C GLU A 619 31.04 -48.81 33.73
N GLU A 620 29.88 -48.16 33.54
CA GLU A 620 29.11 -48.20 32.29
C GLU A 620 29.59 -47.16 31.27
N LEU A 621 30.29 -46.13 31.76
CA LEU A 621 30.78 -45.01 30.94
C LEU A 621 32.07 -45.34 30.18
N ILE A 622 32.94 -46.16 30.77
CA ILE A 622 34.27 -46.47 30.20
C ILE A 622 34.21 -47.24 28.88
N PRO A 623 33.40 -48.32 28.72
CA PRO A 623 33.27 -49.03 27.45
C PRO A 623 32.63 -48.20 26.33
N LYS A 624 31.93 -47.10 26.69
CA LYS A 624 31.17 -46.22 25.80
C LYS A 624 31.82 -44.85 25.62
N ASN A 625 33.12 -44.71 25.92
CA ASN A 625 33.86 -43.43 25.91
C ASN A 625 33.59 -42.60 24.63
N GLN A 626 33.67 -43.21 23.45
CA GLN A 626 33.42 -42.51 22.19
C GLN A 626 31.99 -41.98 22.09
N VAL A 627 30.98 -42.80 22.44
CA VAL A 627 29.55 -42.41 22.42
C VAL A 627 29.28 -41.25 23.38
N ILE A 628 29.93 -41.22 24.54
CA ILE A 628 29.79 -40.15 25.53
C ILE A 628 30.47 -38.86 25.05
N LYS A 629 31.63 -38.99 24.41
CA LYS A 629 32.34 -37.86 23.80
C LYS A 629 31.52 -37.23 22.67
N ASP A 630 30.96 -38.05 21.79
CA ASP A 630 30.08 -37.62 20.71
C ASP A 630 28.81 -36.94 21.27
N LYS A 631 28.20 -37.48 22.33
CA LYS A 631 27.07 -36.84 23.03
C LYS A 631 27.48 -35.50 23.66
N LEU A 632 28.64 -35.41 24.28
CA LEU A 632 29.13 -34.18 24.90
C LEU A 632 29.41 -33.09 23.85
N ASP A 633 29.96 -33.45 22.70
CA ASP A 633 30.17 -32.53 21.58
C ASP A 633 28.84 -32.10 20.96
N MET A 634 27.87 -33.01 20.82
CA MET A 634 26.48 -32.67 20.46
C MET A 634 25.84 -31.67 21.44
N PHE A 635 26.03 -31.84 22.75
CA PHE A 635 25.54 -30.87 23.74
C PHE A 635 26.26 -29.51 23.64
N LYS A 636 27.55 -29.47 23.32
CA LYS A 636 28.27 -28.20 23.08
C LYS A 636 27.75 -27.49 21.82
N GLU A 637 27.52 -28.22 20.73
CA GLU A 637 26.94 -27.64 19.51
C GLU A 637 25.54 -27.08 19.78
N ARG A 638 24.70 -27.82 20.51
CA ARG A 638 23.38 -27.33 20.96
C ARG A 638 23.49 -26.10 21.86
N THR A 639 24.47 -26.06 22.76
CA THR A 639 24.74 -24.88 23.62
C THR A 639 25.06 -23.66 22.76
N LEU A 640 25.92 -23.81 21.75
CA LEU A 640 26.27 -22.73 20.83
C LEU A 640 25.07 -22.27 19.99
N ALA A 641 24.22 -23.19 19.55
CA ALA A 641 23.00 -22.88 18.81
C ALA A 641 21.96 -22.13 19.66
N ILE A 642 21.76 -22.53 20.92
CA ILE A 642 20.89 -21.80 21.85
C ILE A 642 21.49 -20.43 22.18
N GLN A 643 22.80 -20.35 22.42
CA GLN A 643 23.50 -19.10 22.71
C GLN A 643 23.43 -18.10 21.55
N SER A 644 23.58 -18.56 20.31
CA SER A 644 23.49 -17.68 19.13
C SER A 644 22.08 -17.14 18.94
N ARG A 645 21.04 -17.97 19.15
CA ARG A 645 19.63 -17.55 19.11
C ARG A 645 19.26 -16.58 20.23
N LEU A 646 19.75 -16.79 21.45
CA LEU A 646 19.60 -15.83 22.56
C LEU A 646 20.30 -14.50 22.25
N SER A 647 21.50 -14.54 21.66
CA SER A 647 22.23 -13.33 21.25
C SER A 647 21.52 -12.59 20.12
N TYR A 648 20.91 -13.32 19.19
CA TYR A 648 20.04 -12.76 18.16
C TYR A 648 18.85 -12.04 18.79
N LEU A 649 18.14 -12.65 19.75
CA LEU A 649 17.04 -11.99 20.46
C LEU A 649 17.46 -10.72 21.20
N ASP A 650 18.67 -10.68 21.75
CA ASP A 650 19.23 -9.49 22.42
C ASP A 650 19.51 -8.33 21.46
N GLN A 651 20.04 -8.62 20.28
CA GLN A 651 20.28 -7.58 19.27
C GLN A 651 18.97 -6.94 18.80
N TYR A 652 17.90 -7.73 18.73
CA TYR A 652 16.59 -7.20 18.35
C TYR A 652 15.89 -6.47 19.51
N GLN A 653 16.34 -6.64 20.77
CA GLN A 653 15.78 -5.94 21.93
C GLN A 653 15.79 -4.41 21.76
N GLU A 654 16.78 -3.84 21.08
CA GLU A 654 16.78 -2.40 20.77
C GLU A 654 15.69 -2.02 19.77
N ILE A 655 15.53 -2.80 18.70
CA ILE A 655 14.45 -2.62 17.70
C ILE A 655 13.06 -2.76 18.37
N TRP A 656 12.96 -3.65 19.36
CA TRP A 656 11.76 -3.88 20.15
C TRP A 656 11.43 -2.72 21.10
N LYS A 657 12.44 -2.11 21.74
CA LYS A 657 12.25 -0.89 22.55
C LYS A 657 11.70 0.28 21.73
N TRP A 658 11.95 0.33 20.44
CA TRP A 658 11.38 1.33 19.52
C TRP A 658 9.91 1.07 19.16
N LEU A 659 9.39 -0.15 19.34
CA LEU A 659 8.03 -0.53 18.91
C LEU A 659 6.96 -0.38 20.01
N ASP A 660 7.35 -0.48 21.29
CA ASP A 660 6.57 -0.10 22.49
C ASP A 660 7.41 -0.32 23.78
N PRO A 661 7.43 0.59 24.76
CA PRO A 661 8.08 0.35 26.06
C PRO A 661 7.39 -0.67 26.99
N ASN A 662 6.17 -1.13 26.71
CA ASN A 662 5.38 -1.97 27.65
C ASN A 662 5.54 -3.50 27.48
N TRP A 663 6.55 -3.98 26.76
CA TRP A 663 6.71 -5.43 26.55
C TRP A 663 7.23 -6.14 27.80
N ASP A 664 6.55 -7.20 28.21
CA ASP A 664 7.04 -8.06 29.29
C ASP A 664 8.26 -8.86 28.81
N THR A 665 9.44 -8.38 29.19
CA THR A 665 10.73 -9.02 28.88
C THR A 665 11.13 -10.06 29.93
N SER A 666 10.34 -10.26 30.99
CA SER A 666 10.63 -11.24 32.04
C SER A 666 10.88 -12.66 31.52
N PRO A 667 10.16 -13.19 30.50
CA PRO A 667 10.39 -14.56 30.04
C PRO A 667 11.76 -14.76 29.37
N LEU A 668 12.31 -13.71 28.73
CA LEU A 668 13.65 -13.75 28.14
C LEU A 668 14.73 -13.70 29.21
N VAL A 669 14.53 -12.90 30.26
CA VAL A 669 15.44 -12.82 31.41
C VAL A 669 15.52 -14.16 32.13
N ASP A 670 14.36 -14.77 32.41
CA ASP A 670 14.27 -16.09 33.06
C ASP A 670 14.93 -17.18 32.22
N LEU A 671 14.69 -17.18 30.90
CA LEU A 671 15.30 -18.14 29.98
C LEU A 671 16.82 -18.04 29.95
N LYS A 672 17.39 -16.83 29.98
CA LYS A 672 18.84 -16.63 30.05
C LYS A 672 19.43 -17.18 31.34
N ASP A 673 18.80 -16.92 32.48
CA ASP A 673 19.25 -17.44 33.78
C ASP A 673 19.24 -18.98 33.80
N GLN A 674 18.17 -19.60 33.28
CA GLN A 674 18.09 -21.05 33.14
C GLN A 674 19.18 -21.60 32.20
N PHE A 675 19.44 -20.94 31.07
CA PHE A 675 20.51 -21.35 30.14
C PHE A 675 21.90 -21.23 30.77
N CYS A 676 22.18 -20.14 31.49
CA CYS A 676 23.44 -19.97 32.22
C CYS A 676 23.67 -21.12 33.22
N LYS A 677 22.65 -21.48 34.00
CA LYS A 677 22.71 -22.62 34.94
C LYS A 677 22.97 -23.95 34.23
N ALA A 678 22.29 -24.20 33.11
CA ALA A 678 22.47 -25.42 32.32
C ALA A 678 23.87 -25.52 31.71
N LYS A 679 24.39 -24.42 31.15
CA LYS A 679 25.73 -24.32 30.58
C LYS A 679 26.82 -24.55 31.64
N ASP A 680 26.70 -23.91 32.80
CA ASP A 680 27.65 -24.09 33.90
C ASP A 680 27.69 -25.56 34.40
N ASN A 681 26.54 -26.24 34.41
CA ASN A 681 26.45 -27.66 34.76
C ASN A 681 27.14 -28.54 33.70
N LEU A 682 26.92 -28.29 32.41
CA LEU A 682 27.60 -28.98 31.30
C LEU A 682 29.12 -28.83 31.41
N ASP A 683 29.61 -27.61 31.62
CA ASP A 683 31.05 -27.33 31.71
C ASP A 683 31.69 -28.04 32.91
N LYS A 684 31.01 -28.06 34.07
CA LYS A 684 31.47 -28.80 35.25
C LYS A 684 31.52 -30.31 34.99
N ARG A 685 30.49 -30.88 34.38
CA ARG A 685 30.44 -32.32 34.05
C ARG A 685 31.46 -32.72 33.00
N GLY A 686 31.60 -31.93 31.93
CA GLY A 686 32.60 -32.16 30.89
C GLY A 686 34.03 -32.16 31.42
N LYS A 687 34.35 -31.27 32.38
CA LYS A 687 35.63 -31.29 33.09
C LYS A 687 35.83 -32.58 33.90
N CYS A 688 34.80 -33.03 34.61
CA CYS A 688 34.85 -34.27 35.40
C CYS A 688 35.11 -35.50 34.51
N LEU A 689 34.37 -35.63 33.41
CA LEU A 689 34.51 -36.76 32.47
C LEU A 689 35.86 -36.75 31.75
N LYS A 690 36.33 -35.57 31.32
CA LYS A 690 37.64 -35.43 30.70
C LYS A 690 38.76 -35.90 31.64
N ASN A 691 38.66 -35.55 32.92
CA ASN A 691 39.61 -36.02 33.94
C ASN A 691 39.52 -37.53 34.18
N LEU A 692 38.31 -38.09 34.22
CA LEU A 692 38.08 -39.53 34.39
C LEU A 692 38.69 -40.34 33.23
N PHE A 693 38.45 -39.95 31.98
CA PHE A 693 39.00 -40.64 30.81
C PHE A 693 40.52 -40.48 30.70
N ALA A 694 41.05 -39.28 30.93
CA ALA A 694 42.51 -39.07 30.92
C ALA A 694 43.23 -39.91 31.98
N GLU A 695 42.63 -40.05 33.17
CA GLU A 695 43.13 -40.95 34.19
C GLU A 695 43.02 -42.41 33.72
N TYR A 696 41.87 -42.86 33.21
CA TYR A 696 41.72 -44.22 32.70
C TYR A 696 42.75 -44.60 31.62
N ASP A 697 42.94 -43.73 30.62
CA ASP A 697 43.91 -43.94 29.53
C ASP A 697 45.34 -44.11 30.06
N ARG A 698 45.75 -43.28 31.04
CA ARG A 698 47.07 -43.43 31.69
C ARG A 698 47.24 -44.79 32.35
N HIS A 699 46.21 -45.29 33.03
CA HIS A 699 46.29 -46.60 33.68
C HIS A 699 46.32 -47.73 32.65
N GLN A 700 45.57 -47.61 31.55
CA GLN A 700 45.59 -48.59 30.47
C GLN A 700 46.96 -48.67 29.79
N ILE A 701 47.64 -47.54 29.58
CA ILE A 701 49.01 -47.49 29.06
C ILE A 701 49.95 -48.26 29.99
N VAL A 702 49.94 -47.97 31.29
CA VAL A 702 50.78 -48.66 32.27
C VAL A 702 50.51 -50.16 32.29
N LEU A 703 49.24 -50.59 32.22
CA LEU A 703 48.89 -52.01 32.13
C LEU A 703 49.43 -52.66 30.84
N SER A 704 49.28 -52.01 29.70
CA SER A 704 49.77 -52.52 28.42
C SER A 704 51.29 -52.59 28.35
N GLU A 705 52.01 -51.65 28.98
CA GLU A 705 53.46 -51.68 29.09
C GLU A 705 53.93 -52.87 29.94
N ILE A 706 53.28 -53.10 31.09
CA ILE A 706 53.55 -54.28 31.92
C ILE A 706 53.27 -55.55 31.12
N GLU A 707 52.14 -55.65 30.43
CA GLU A 707 51.79 -56.79 29.58
C GLU A 707 52.81 -57.04 28.46
N ALA A 708 53.32 -55.98 27.83
CA ALA A 708 54.34 -56.07 26.79
C ALA A 708 55.68 -56.55 27.34
N ILE A 709 56.10 -56.05 28.51
CA ILE A 709 57.30 -56.50 29.22
C ILE A 709 57.16 -57.98 29.57
N VAL A 710 56.03 -58.38 30.17
CA VAL A 710 55.73 -59.77 30.54
C VAL A 710 55.75 -60.69 29.32
N SER A 711 55.12 -60.27 28.22
CA SER A 711 55.07 -61.06 26.98
C SER A 711 56.45 -61.19 26.32
N SER A 712 57.27 -60.13 26.35
CA SER A 712 58.65 -60.15 25.86
C SER A 712 59.52 -61.10 26.68
N ILE A 713 59.42 -61.06 28.01
CA ILE A 713 60.13 -61.98 28.91
C ILE A 713 59.67 -63.42 28.66
N GLN A 714 58.37 -63.64 28.49
CA GLN A 714 57.81 -64.97 28.22
C GLN A 714 58.32 -65.54 26.90
N LYS A 715 58.40 -64.72 25.84
CA LYS A 715 58.96 -65.13 24.56
C LYS A 715 60.45 -65.48 24.69
N GLU A 716 61.23 -64.63 25.34
CA GLU A 716 62.66 -64.87 25.56
C GLU A 716 62.90 -66.12 26.44
N CYS A 717 62.05 -66.39 27.44
CA CYS A 717 62.06 -67.64 28.20
C CYS A 717 61.82 -68.87 27.30
N GLY A 718 60.89 -68.75 26.34
CA GLY A 718 60.59 -69.81 25.36
C GLY A 718 61.76 -70.05 24.41
N ASP A 719 62.29 -68.98 23.82
CA ASP A 719 63.43 -69.05 22.90
C ASP A 719 64.68 -69.66 23.59
N LEU A 720 64.93 -69.31 24.86
CA LEU A 720 66.00 -69.89 25.68
C LEU A 720 65.80 -71.38 26.00
N LYS A 721 64.55 -71.84 26.07
CA LYS A 721 64.22 -73.25 26.30
C LYS A 721 64.42 -74.10 25.04
N ASP A 722 64.29 -73.48 23.86
CA ASP A 722 64.38 -74.15 22.55
C ASP A 722 65.80 -74.09 21.93
N LEU A 723 66.69 -73.22 22.42
CA LEU A 723 68.08 -73.14 21.96
C LEU A 723 68.90 -74.38 22.41
N THR A 724 69.08 -75.33 21.49
CA THR A 724 69.91 -76.54 21.67
C THR A 724 71.36 -76.37 21.21
N SER A 725 71.74 -75.20 20.66
CA SER A 725 73.04 -74.98 20.00
C SER A 725 73.93 -73.89 20.62
N SER A 726 73.53 -73.22 21.70
CA SER A 726 74.39 -72.23 22.41
C SER A 726 75.30 -72.88 23.46
N THR A 727 76.42 -72.23 23.77
CA THR A 727 77.27 -72.63 24.89
C THR A 727 76.55 -72.39 26.24
N PRO A 728 76.65 -73.34 27.20
CA PRO A 728 75.98 -73.23 28.50
C PRO A 728 76.27 -71.92 29.25
N GLU A 729 77.47 -71.36 29.12
CA GLU A 729 77.83 -70.06 29.71
C GLU A 729 77.05 -68.89 29.10
N ALA A 730 76.79 -68.90 27.79
CA ALA A 730 76.02 -67.86 27.12
C ALA A 730 74.53 -67.91 27.50
N SER A 731 73.97 -69.12 27.64
CA SER A 731 72.60 -69.34 28.11
C SER A 731 72.41 -68.92 29.58
N LEU A 732 73.44 -69.06 30.41
CA LEU A 732 73.44 -68.64 31.81
C LEU A 732 73.45 -67.11 31.95
N ILE A 733 74.29 -66.39 31.19
CA ILE A 733 74.30 -64.92 31.15
C ILE A 733 72.96 -64.36 30.64
N LEU A 734 72.38 -65.00 29.62
CA LEU A 734 71.05 -64.65 29.13
C LEU A 734 69.96 -64.91 30.18
N GLY A 735 70.05 -66.02 30.93
CA GLY A 735 69.16 -66.34 32.05
C GLY A 735 69.23 -65.33 33.18
N GLU A 736 70.43 -64.91 33.61
CA GLU A 736 70.62 -63.87 34.63
C GLU A 736 70.08 -62.50 34.17
N LYS A 737 70.29 -62.15 32.90
CA LYS A 737 69.71 -60.94 32.28
C LYS A 737 68.18 -61.00 32.26
N LEU A 738 67.61 -62.18 32.00
CA LEU A 738 66.17 -62.41 32.01
C LEU A 738 65.61 -62.31 33.44
N MET A 739 66.35 -62.81 34.42
CA MET A 739 65.97 -62.72 35.83
C MET A 739 65.91 -61.26 36.30
N TRP A 740 66.90 -60.45 35.92
CA TRP A 740 66.86 -59.00 36.19
C TRP A 740 65.64 -58.31 35.56
N ARG A 741 65.24 -58.71 34.33
CA ARG A 741 64.04 -58.18 33.68
C ARG A 741 62.75 -58.62 34.36
N VAL A 742 62.68 -59.84 34.89
CA VAL A 742 61.56 -60.34 35.69
C VAL A 742 61.43 -59.56 36.99
N GLU A 743 62.53 -59.33 37.70
CA GLU A 743 62.56 -58.49 38.91
C GLU A 743 62.10 -57.06 38.61
N HIS A 744 62.54 -56.50 37.47
CA HIS A 744 62.09 -55.18 37.02
C HIS A 744 60.59 -55.14 36.71
N ALA A 745 60.05 -56.16 36.03
CA ALA A 745 58.61 -56.29 35.77
C ALA A 745 57.80 -56.40 37.07
N LYS A 746 58.30 -57.15 38.05
CA LYS A 746 57.70 -57.29 39.39
C LYS A 746 57.64 -55.95 40.11
N TYR A 747 58.73 -55.19 40.08
CA TYR A 747 58.79 -53.85 40.68
C TYR A 747 57.78 -52.89 40.05
N ILE A 748 57.73 -52.81 38.71
CA ILE A 748 56.79 -51.92 38.01
C ILE A 748 55.33 -52.32 38.30
N THR A 749 55.03 -53.61 38.34
CA THR A 749 53.68 -54.13 38.64
C THR A 749 53.23 -53.76 40.06
N GLN A 750 54.14 -53.84 41.04
CA GLN A 750 53.87 -53.42 42.41
C GLN A 750 53.68 -51.92 42.57
N GLU A 751 54.46 -51.09 41.86
CA GLU A 751 54.26 -49.64 41.87
C GLU A 751 52.96 -49.24 41.15
N ALA A 752 52.62 -49.89 40.04
CA ALA A 752 51.32 -49.70 39.39
C ALA A 752 50.16 -50.05 40.33
N PHE A 753 50.26 -51.14 41.11
CA PHE A 753 49.27 -51.52 42.11
C PHE A 753 49.10 -50.44 43.21
N LYS A 754 50.20 -49.86 43.70
CA LYS A 754 50.17 -48.80 44.73
C LYS A 754 49.56 -47.50 44.20
N LEU A 755 49.97 -47.07 43.00
CA LEU A 755 49.45 -45.87 42.35
C LEU A 755 47.94 -46.01 42.09
N PHE A 756 47.52 -47.18 41.60
CA PHE A 756 46.12 -47.46 41.30
C PHE A 756 45.24 -47.49 42.56
N LYS A 757 45.73 -48.07 43.67
CA LYS A 757 45.02 -48.08 44.96
C LYS A 757 44.78 -46.67 45.52
N LYS A 758 45.69 -45.72 45.27
CA LYS A 758 45.59 -44.33 45.76
C LYS A 758 44.73 -43.42 44.89
N ASN A 759 44.30 -43.85 43.70
CA ASN A 759 43.51 -43.02 42.80
C ASN A 759 42.16 -42.66 43.42
N LYS A 760 41.77 -41.37 43.41
CA LYS A 760 40.49 -40.90 43.98
C LYS A 760 39.36 -40.81 42.95
N SER A 761 39.69 -40.80 41.66
CA SER A 761 38.76 -40.59 40.55
C SER A 761 37.96 -41.85 40.19
N PHE A 762 38.49 -43.04 40.50
CA PHE A 762 37.81 -44.30 40.22
C PHE A 762 36.88 -44.75 41.35
N SER A 763 35.73 -45.27 40.94
CA SER A 763 34.75 -45.98 41.75
C SER A 763 35.32 -47.28 42.33
N ALA A 764 34.68 -47.79 43.38
CA ALA A 764 35.15 -48.97 44.12
C ALA A 764 35.16 -50.25 43.26
N SER A 765 34.20 -50.42 42.36
CA SER A 765 34.08 -51.56 41.46
C SER A 765 35.14 -51.53 40.36
N LEU A 766 35.35 -50.40 39.69
CA LEU A 766 36.43 -50.22 38.72
C LEU A 766 37.80 -50.45 39.36
N LYS A 767 37.99 -49.97 40.60
CA LYS A 767 39.21 -50.27 41.37
C LYS A 767 39.40 -51.78 41.57
N LYS A 768 38.34 -52.49 41.88
CA LYS A 768 38.38 -53.93 42.11
C LYS A 768 38.73 -54.72 40.82
N ALA A 769 38.12 -54.37 39.69
CA ALA A 769 38.35 -55.04 38.41
C ALA A 769 39.81 -54.89 37.92
N ASN A 770 40.32 -53.67 37.91
CA ASN A 770 41.70 -53.40 37.47
C ASN A 770 42.74 -53.95 38.47
N MET A 771 42.45 -53.95 39.78
CA MET A 771 43.31 -54.64 40.75
C MET A 771 43.37 -56.16 40.51
N GLN A 772 42.31 -56.78 40.01
CA GLN A 772 42.34 -58.20 39.62
C GLN A 772 43.20 -58.42 38.37
N GLN A 773 43.18 -57.51 37.40
CA GLN A 773 44.07 -57.58 36.23
C GLN A 773 45.55 -57.45 36.62
N ILE A 774 45.91 -56.47 37.47
CA ILE A 774 47.28 -56.31 37.97
C ILE A 774 47.73 -57.58 38.72
N LYS A 775 46.87 -58.16 39.56
CA LYS A 775 47.16 -59.43 40.24
C LYS A 775 47.34 -60.60 39.28
N SER A 776 46.60 -60.65 38.18
CA SER A 776 46.80 -61.67 37.15
C SER A 776 48.15 -61.51 36.45
N LEU A 777 48.64 -60.29 36.25
CA LEU A 777 49.96 -60.04 35.67
C LEU A 777 51.07 -60.39 36.66
N ASP A 778 50.90 -60.04 37.93
CA ASP A 778 51.81 -60.42 39.03
C ASP A 778 51.99 -61.95 39.10
N ALA A 779 50.88 -62.70 39.03
CA ALA A 779 50.92 -64.16 38.99
C ALA A 779 51.63 -64.73 37.74
N LYS A 780 51.52 -64.05 36.58
CA LYS A 780 52.27 -64.45 35.37
C LYS A 780 53.77 -64.18 35.53
N ILE A 781 54.14 -63.05 36.14
CA ILE A 781 55.55 -62.70 36.43
C ILE A 781 56.17 -63.72 37.39
N ASP A 782 55.46 -64.12 38.45
CA ASP A 782 55.92 -65.17 39.37
C ASP A 782 56.14 -66.51 38.64
N GLY A 783 55.29 -66.84 37.67
CA GLY A 783 55.48 -68.02 36.81
C GLY A 783 56.73 -67.92 35.93
N LEU A 784 57.02 -66.74 35.38
CA LEU A 784 58.23 -66.48 34.60
C LEU A 784 59.50 -66.48 35.45
N GLU A 785 59.42 -66.02 36.70
CA GLU A 785 60.50 -66.13 37.70
C GLU A 785 60.87 -67.59 37.94
N GLN A 786 59.89 -68.45 38.21
CA GLN A 786 60.13 -69.89 38.40
C GLN A 786 60.73 -70.56 37.15
N MET A 787 60.24 -70.19 35.96
CA MET A 787 60.75 -70.71 34.69
C MET A 787 62.18 -70.27 34.42
N THR A 788 62.50 -68.99 34.66
CA THR A 788 63.85 -68.42 34.49
C THR A 788 64.83 -69.04 35.49
N CYS A 789 64.44 -69.18 36.76
CA CYS A 789 65.23 -69.88 37.78
C CYS A 789 65.52 -71.33 37.38
N SER A 790 64.53 -72.05 36.84
CA SER A 790 64.71 -73.42 36.37
C SER A 790 65.71 -73.50 35.21
N ILE A 791 65.67 -72.54 34.26
CA ILE A 791 66.63 -72.45 33.14
C ILE A 791 68.04 -72.13 33.66
N ILE A 792 68.20 -71.22 34.61
CA ILE A 792 69.49 -70.88 35.22
C ILE A 792 70.08 -72.10 35.95
N VAL A 793 69.28 -72.77 36.79
CA VAL A 793 69.74 -73.95 37.54
C VAL A 793 70.14 -75.10 36.60
N ALA A 794 69.34 -75.38 35.57
CA ALA A 794 69.66 -76.40 34.58
C ALA A 794 70.98 -76.10 33.83
N ASN A 795 71.21 -74.86 33.40
CA ASN A 795 72.46 -74.47 32.75
C ASN A 795 73.66 -74.45 33.72
N GLN A 796 73.46 -74.06 34.99
CA GLN A 796 74.48 -74.15 36.03
C GLN A 796 74.93 -75.59 36.30
N GLU A 797 74.01 -76.55 36.31
CA GLU A 797 74.33 -77.97 36.45
C GLU A 797 75.11 -78.52 35.24
N ILE A 798 74.76 -78.10 34.02
CA ILE A 798 75.50 -78.45 32.80
C ILE A 798 76.93 -77.85 32.81
N CYS A 799 77.10 -76.60 33.22
CA CYS A 799 78.41 -75.96 33.40
C CYS A 799 79.26 -76.69 34.47
N LYS A 800 78.67 -77.08 35.60
CA LYS A 800 79.34 -77.88 36.65
C LYS A 800 79.77 -79.25 36.13
N TYR A 801 78.95 -79.91 35.31
CA TYR A 801 79.30 -81.19 34.68
C TYR A 801 80.46 -81.05 33.68
N LYS A 802 80.51 -79.96 32.89
CA LYS A 802 81.64 -79.66 31.98
C LYS A 802 82.94 -79.33 32.72
N GLN A 803 82.90 -78.55 33.80
CA GLN A 803 84.07 -78.30 34.66
C GLN A 803 84.55 -79.58 35.36
N GLY A 804 83.63 -80.44 35.80
CA GLY A 804 83.95 -81.75 36.37
C GLY A 804 84.61 -82.71 35.37
N PHE A 805 84.22 -82.68 34.09
CA PHE A 805 84.85 -83.47 33.02
C PHE A 805 86.24 -82.95 32.64
N GLN A 806 86.43 -81.63 32.58
CA GLN A 806 87.75 -81.02 32.32
C GLN A 806 88.74 -81.27 33.48
N SER A 807 88.26 -81.35 34.72
CA SER A 807 89.10 -81.70 35.88
C SER A 807 89.52 -83.19 35.93
N LYS A 808 88.86 -84.08 35.17
CA LYS A 808 89.16 -85.52 35.10
C LYS A 808 89.96 -85.96 33.86
N LEU A 809 90.19 -85.07 32.89
CA LEU A 809 90.95 -85.33 31.65
C LEU A 809 92.34 -84.69 31.63
N GLY A 810 92.80 -84.16 32.76
CA GLY A 810 94.14 -83.62 32.97
C GLY A 810 94.84 -84.27 34.15
N HIS A 811 95.01 -85.59 34.13
CA HIS A 811 96.03 -86.32 34.87
C HIS A 811 96.40 -87.62 34.17
#